data_AF-A0A6A6JF93-F1
#
_entry.id   AF-A0A6A6JF93-F1
#
_cell.length_a   1.000
_cell.length_b   1.000
_cell.length_c   1.000
_cell.angle_alpha   90.00
_cell.angle_beta   90.00
_cell.angle_gamma   90.00
#
_symmetry.space_group_name_H-M   'P 1'
#
loop_
_entity.id
_entity.type
_entity.pdbx_description
1 polymer ?
#
loop_
_entity_poly.entity_id
_entity_poly.type
_entity_poly.pdbx_seq_one_letter_code
_entity_poly.pdbx_strand_id
1 'polypeptide(L)'
;MRAARIPTQSYSGLFLWLLSLSGTSGFGTINEPNIIGQHCEHERITRAAFACPPGISVSDGRCFEELSLHQLAGRSGPEGYVGTGSNGAVGAPDMLDPVPEGPEAHCDNADFLDDPSYPQTRMEATAQLQDCVNHLRERFLEGVEAANKITDEESRIIISEVDISTLDCRFSFPELQSHHFSRSKCSAIEGFGRALHGIQDFYAHSNWADRSEPPFSAANPPGLERTDYPIFLDLRAENDITEQVPHNLSTGCFGGIFTDGPVGRAGHPLEPGSIDCTGRITHGTLNKDNGIIDAVTGMTSKPGPNTPRSDIPGNFERAVQGAIKDSRRLWRHFREEIRRTYGTERGNIMVCALVRDNPNRDCYGRRIAFLRDAPKDINRVAEIQIPIHRWLLEELEGKAHDEGPDEGGTPQNATKSRGSSGELHGVVKYDEDNVLPGTSQGLDISSAIDDLLIHAGTIPANKSAIIALTTNRDLHLGDSIAEVWRAGDKGVRVHLGLLPPAQTAQQRSEDKTITALSEARAEDLMTAVLRTGGTYSVLHSRRSIPRLLDHVISRGLTQYDNARDTETLLLPGLSIGDYVTPAAEPRRFSFDAHAYDNVMVAVAPITPNLALHVSVRHVRWNEMIRELRIGAGGNETFRAEFSVADIPRTDAWFELEVAHVEGTGLAGSGLFEVSMETEVVSATGDGQKATKPNAQGRTGEHDEL
;
A
#
# COMPACT_ATOMS: atom_id res chain seq x y z
N MET A 1 -19.31 -0.90 96.79
CA MET A 1 -18.63 -1.56 95.66
C MET A 1 -18.50 -0.54 94.54
N ARG A 2 -17.26 -0.28 94.10
CA ARG A 2 -16.90 0.73 93.09
C ARG A 2 -17.25 0.22 91.70
N ALA A 3 -17.83 1.07 90.85
CA ALA A 3 -17.78 0.92 89.40
C ALA A 3 -17.57 2.30 88.77
N ALA A 4 -16.61 2.34 87.86
CA ALA A 4 -15.85 3.51 87.46
C ALA A 4 -16.47 4.29 86.29
N ARG A 5 -16.11 5.58 86.21
CA ARG A 5 -16.27 6.43 85.03
C ARG A 5 -15.25 6.04 83.95
N ILE A 6 -15.68 5.99 82.70
CA ILE A 6 -14.82 6.02 81.50
C ILE A 6 -15.20 7.29 80.71
N PRO A 7 -14.24 8.14 80.28
CA PRO A 7 -14.52 9.32 79.48
C PRO A 7 -14.57 9.01 77.98
N THR A 8 -15.40 9.78 77.29
CA THR A 8 -15.58 9.89 75.84
C THR A 8 -14.29 10.31 75.14
N GLN A 9 -13.80 9.50 74.19
CA GLN A 9 -12.78 9.91 73.21
C GLN A 9 -13.46 10.48 71.96
N SER A 10 -13.04 11.69 71.57
CA SER A 10 -13.33 12.29 70.28
C SER A 10 -12.69 11.47 69.16
N TYR A 11 -13.50 11.07 68.17
CA TYR A 11 -12.98 10.61 66.88
C TYR A 11 -12.61 11.83 66.04
N SER A 12 -11.31 12.08 65.91
CA SER A 12 -10.76 12.92 64.84
C SER A 12 -10.95 12.17 63.51
N GLY A 13 -11.79 12.72 62.64
CA GLY A 13 -11.98 12.20 61.29
C GLY A 13 -10.70 12.32 60.47
N LEU A 14 -10.16 11.18 60.05
CA LEU A 14 -9.14 11.10 59.01
C LEU A 14 -9.88 11.23 57.67
N PHE A 15 -9.86 12.44 57.08
CA PHE A 15 -10.23 12.64 55.69
C PHE A 15 -9.13 12.00 54.83
N LEU A 16 -9.35 10.79 54.32
CA LEU A 16 -8.55 10.25 53.22
C LEU A 16 -8.85 11.10 51.98
N TRP A 17 -7.91 11.96 51.62
CA TRP A 17 -7.83 12.51 50.28
C TRP A 17 -7.42 11.37 49.34
N LEU A 18 -8.39 10.83 48.61
CA LEU A 18 -8.12 10.07 47.39
C LEU A 18 -7.61 11.09 46.36
N LEU A 19 -6.28 11.18 46.23
CA LEU A 19 -5.65 11.82 45.09
C LEU A 19 -5.96 10.97 43.86
N SER A 20 -6.72 11.52 42.92
CA SER A 20 -6.89 10.96 41.59
C SER A 20 -5.52 10.98 40.90
N LEU A 21 -4.95 9.80 40.71
CA LEU A 21 -3.73 9.59 39.93
C LEU A 21 -4.16 9.38 38.48
N SER A 22 -3.89 10.34 37.61
CA SER A 22 -4.00 10.19 36.16
C SER A 22 -2.56 10.05 35.64
N GLY A 23 -2.20 8.84 35.19
CA GLY A 23 -0.96 8.61 34.45
C GLY A 23 -1.13 9.05 33.00
N THR A 24 -0.08 9.59 32.40
CA THR A 24 0.00 9.88 30.97
C THR A 24 0.62 8.67 30.28
N SER A 25 -0.19 7.99 29.48
CA SER A 25 0.20 7.00 28.48
C SER A 25 -0.19 7.58 27.11
N GLY A 26 0.38 7.06 26.02
CA GLY A 26 0.23 7.59 24.66
C GLY A 26 -1.21 7.63 24.13
N PHE A 27 -1.40 7.59 22.80
CA PHE A 27 -2.76 7.41 22.28
C PHE A 27 -3.36 6.21 23.01
N GLY A 28 -4.51 6.40 23.63
CA GLY A 28 -4.95 5.43 24.61
C GLY A 28 -5.38 4.14 23.94
N THR A 29 -5.08 3.02 24.59
CA THR A 29 -5.69 1.72 24.31
C THR A 29 -6.87 1.42 25.22
N ILE A 30 -7.03 2.18 26.32
CA ILE A 30 -8.05 1.94 27.35
C ILE A 30 -9.17 2.99 27.22
N ASN A 31 -10.43 2.54 27.25
CA ASN A 31 -11.60 3.44 27.27
C ASN A 31 -11.97 3.78 28.72
N GLU A 32 -11.19 4.64 29.36
CA GLU A 32 -11.48 5.11 30.72
C GLU A 32 -11.42 6.64 30.88
N PRO A 33 -12.42 7.34 30.32
CA PRO A 33 -12.41 8.80 30.32
C PRO A 33 -12.59 9.42 31.71
N ASN A 34 -13.14 8.65 32.66
CA ASN A 34 -13.46 9.16 33.98
C ASN A 34 -12.31 8.98 34.99
N ILE A 35 -11.37 8.07 34.71
CA ILE A 35 -10.29 7.71 35.65
C ILE A 35 -8.92 8.14 35.11
N ILE A 36 -8.57 7.73 33.89
CA ILE A 36 -7.26 8.00 33.28
C ILE A 36 -7.33 8.94 32.07
N GLY A 37 -8.54 9.29 31.61
CA GLY A 37 -8.76 10.27 30.55
C GLY A 37 -8.64 9.71 29.13
N GLN A 38 -8.22 8.46 28.96
CA GLN A 38 -8.06 7.83 27.66
C GLN A 38 -9.39 7.45 27.01
N HIS A 39 -9.45 7.54 25.68
CA HIS A 39 -10.66 7.30 24.88
C HIS A 39 -10.49 6.22 23.80
N CYS A 40 -9.51 5.32 23.93
CA CYS A 40 -9.14 4.34 22.89
C CYS A 40 -8.77 5.01 21.55
N GLU A 41 -7.90 6.01 21.58
CA GLU A 41 -7.46 6.79 20.42
C GLU A 41 -6.87 5.90 19.33
N HIS A 42 -6.02 4.91 19.67
CA HIS A 42 -5.48 3.97 18.70
C HIS A 42 -6.56 3.19 17.95
N GLU A 43 -7.56 2.68 18.67
CA GLU A 43 -8.70 2.00 18.05
C GLU A 43 -9.43 2.95 17.11
N ARG A 44 -9.73 4.17 17.55
CA ARG A 44 -10.52 5.15 16.78
C ARG A 44 -9.80 5.62 15.53
N ILE A 45 -8.49 5.89 15.63
CA ILE A 45 -7.63 6.24 14.49
C ILE A 45 -7.57 5.07 13.50
N THR A 46 -7.34 3.86 14.00
CA THR A 46 -7.25 2.65 13.18
C THR A 46 -8.57 2.36 12.47
N ARG A 47 -9.71 2.50 13.15
CA ARG A 47 -11.04 2.38 12.53
C ARG A 47 -11.30 3.48 11.51
N ALA A 48 -10.98 4.73 11.82
CA ALA A 48 -11.15 5.83 10.85
C ALA A 48 -10.24 5.64 9.62
N ALA A 49 -9.07 5.03 9.79
CA ALA A 49 -8.15 4.70 8.70
C ALA A 49 -8.68 3.57 7.81
N PHE A 50 -9.24 2.51 8.42
CA PHE A 50 -9.41 1.21 7.76
C PHE A 50 -10.82 0.64 7.73
N ALA A 51 -11.81 1.24 8.40
CA ALA A 51 -13.19 0.74 8.31
C ALA A 51 -13.71 0.85 6.88
N CYS A 52 -14.45 -0.18 6.44
CA CYS A 52 -15.11 -0.09 5.14
C CYS A 52 -16.17 1.03 5.15
N PRO A 53 -16.28 1.82 4.06
CA PRO A 53 -17.22 2.93 4.01
C PRO A 53 -18.67 2.49 4.29
N PRO A 54 -19.52 3.36 4.86
CA PRO A 54 -20.93 3.04 5.10
C PRO A 54 -21.62 2.49 3.85
N GLY A 55 -22.31 1.36 4.00
CA GLY A 55 -22.99 0.67 2.89
C GLY A 55 -22.10 -0.26 2.06
N ILE A 56 -20.79 -0.32 2.34
CA ILE A 56 -19.85 -1.27 1.74
C ILE A 56 -19.56 -2.38 2.75
N SER A 57 -20.14 -3.56 2.54
CA SER A 57 -19.97 -4.72 3.41
C SER A 57 -18.88 -5.70 2.95
N VAL A 58 -18.20 -5.37 1.84
CA VAL A 58 -17.26 -6.23 1.14
C VAL A 58 -16.02 -5.40 0.88
N SER A 59 -14.90 -5.77 1.50
CA SER A 59 -13.66 -5.00 1.36
C SER A 59 -13.10 -5.07 -0.05
N ASP A 60 -12.69 -3.95 -0.63
CA ASP A 60 -11.94 -3.95 -1.89
C ASP A 60 -10.45 -4.25 -1.70
N GLY A 61 -9.99 -4.57 -0.48
CA GLY A 61 -8.59 -4.77 -0.11
C GLY A 61 -7.91 -3.55 0.53
N ARG A 62 -8.59 -2.38 0.57
CA ARG A 62 -8.08 -1.16 1.23
C ARG A 62 -8.66 -0.92 2.63
N CYS A 63 -9.84 -1.46 2.89
CA CYS A 63 -10.49 -1.45 4.20
C CYS A 63 -10.52 -2.84 4.82
N PHE A 64 -10.75 -2.96 6.12
CA PHE A 64 -10.95 -4.23 6.81
C PHE A 64 -12.43 -4.41 7.08
N GLU A 65 -12.94 -5.61 6.82
CA GLU A 65 -14.28 -6.02 7.25
C GLU A 65 -14.33 -6.12 8.79
N GLU A 66 -15.53 -6.05 9.35
CA GLU A 66 -15.75 -5.75 10.77
C GLU A 66 -14.98 -6.69 11.73
N LEU A 67 -15.01 -8.01 11.52
CA LEU A 67 -14.31 -8.94 12.42
C LEU A 67 -12.79 -8.83 12.27
N SER A 68 -12.30 -8.63 11.05
CA SER A 68 -10.89 -8.45 10.76
C SER A 68 -10.36 -7.11 11.32
N LEU A 69 -11.17 -6.05 11.21
CA LEU A 69 -10.90 -4.74 11.80
C LEU A 69 -10.87 -4.83 13.32
N HIS A 70 -11.72 -5.63 13.95
CA HIS A 70 -11.68 -5.86 15.40
C HIS A 70 -10.39 -6.51 15.88
N GLN A 71 -9.79 -7.37 15.07
CA GLN A 71 -8.48 -7.93 15.43
C GLN A 71 -7.40 -6.85 15.34
N LEU A 72 -7.45 -5.99 14.33
CA LEU A 72 -6.46 -4.93 14.15
C LEU A 72 -6.62 -3.79 15.17
N ALA A 73 -7.80 -3.17 15.22
CA ALA A 73 -8.08 -1.95 15.98
C ALA A 73 -8.47 -2.22 17.44
N GLY A 74 -8.97 -3.41 17.74
CA GLY A 74 -9.59 -3.69 19.02
C GLY A 74 -11.08 -3.33 19.08
N ARG A 75 -11.63 -3.39 20.30
CA ARG A 75 -13.01 -3.09 20.64
C ARG A 75 -13.04 -2.41 22.00
N SER A 76 -13.43 -1.15 22.01
CA SER A 76 -13.69 -0.40 23.23
C SER A 76 -14.82 -1.09 24.01
N GLY A 77 -14.59 -1.36 25.28
CA GLY A 77 -15.67 -1.68 26.21
C GLY A 77 -16.63 -0.50 26.41
N PRO A 78 -17.78 -0.72 27.06
CA PRO A 78 -18.66 0.37 27.45
C PRO A 78 -17.91 1.38 28.33
N GLU A 79 -18.25 2.67 28.21
CA GLU A 79 -17.65 3.74 29.01
C GLU A 79 -17.71 3.42 30.51
N GLY A 80 -16.58 3.57 31.21
CA GLY A 80 -16.48 3.31 32.66
C GLY A 80 -16.28 1.84 33.04
N TYR A 81 -16.02 0.96 32.07
CA TYR A 81 -15.72 -0.46 32.30
C TYR A 81 -14.30 -0.82 31.84
N VAL A 82 -13.32 -0.47 32.68
CA VAL A 82 -11.89 -0.78 32.46
C VAL A 82 -11.70 -2.28 32.22
N GLY A 83 -10.89 -2.63 31.23
CA GLY A 83 -10.56 -4.03 30.92
C GLY A 83 -11.70 -4.81 30.28
N THR A 84 -12.79 -4.15 29.89
CA THR A 84 -13.79 -4.76 28.99
C THR A 84 -13.48 -4.37 27.56
N GLY A 85 -13.57 -5.34 26.65
CA GLY A 85 -13.16 -5.15 25.25
C GLY A 85 -11.86 -5.89 24.90
N SER A 86 -11.20 -5.43 23.83
CA SER A 86 -9.91 -5.96 23.37
C SER A 86 -9.08 -4.82 22.81
N ASN A 87 -7.78 -4.75 23.13
CA ASN A 87 -6.91 -3.68 22.62
C ASN A 87 -6.55 -3.85 21.13
N GLY A 88 -6.88 -5.01 20.54
CA GLY A 88 -6.46 -5.35 19.18
C GLY A 88 -4.95 -5.48 19.05
N ALA A 89 -4.48 -5.63 17.82
CA ALA A 89 -3.07 -5.66 17.50
C ALA A 89 -2.41 -4.29 17.66
N VAL A 90 -3.12 -3.20 17.31
CA VAL A 90 -2.61 -1.83 17.44
C VAL A 90 -2.38 -1.44 18.90
N GLY A 91 -3.14 -2.02 19.83
CA GLY A 91 -2.94 -1.77 21.25
C GLY A 91 -2.10 -2.80 21.98
N ALA A 92 -1.45 -3.72 21.25
CA ALA A 92 -0.61 -4.75 21.82
C ALA A 92 0.66 -4.24 22.52
N PRO A 93 1.33 -3.18 22.04
CA PRO A 93 2.51 -2.64 22.73
C PRO A 93 2.21 -2.11 24.15
N ASP A 94 1.00 -1.57 24.37
CA ASP A 94 0.55 -1.04 25.67
C ASP A 94 0.13 -2.11 26.69
N MET A 95 -0.01 -3.38 26.28
CA MET A 95 -0.61 -4.39 27.14
C MET A 95 0.32 -4.78 28.30
N LEU A 96 -0.21 -4.71 29.52
CA LEU A 96 0.43 -5.21 30.73
C LEU A 96 0.36 -6.74 30.80
N ASP A 97 1.13 -7.46 29.96
CA ASP A 97 1.30 -8.92 30.07
C ASP A 97 2.58 -9.45 29.35
N PRO A 98 3.70 -9.71 30.05
CA PRO A 98 3.97 -9.37 31.46
C PRO A 98 4.45 -7.92 31.65
N VAL A 99 4.97 -7.28 30.60
CA VAL A 99 5.42 -5.88 30.57
C VAL A 99 5.07 -5.25 29.22
N PRO A 100 4.71 -3.94 29.17
CA PRO A 100 4.56 -3.20 27.92
C PRO A 100 5.87 -3.16 27.14
N GLU A 101 5.78 -2.92 25.83
CA GLU A 101 6.97 -2.66 25.01
C GLU A 101 7.66 -1.35 25.43
N GLY A 102 8.96 -1.24 25.11
CA GLY A 102 9.76 -0.09 25.51
C GLY A 102 9.46 1.17 24.69
N PRO A 103 10.15 2.29 24.99
CA PRO A 103 9.97 3.57 24.30
C PRO A 103 10.20 3.49 22.78
N GLU A 104 10.94 2.49 22.30
CA GLU A 104 11.11 2.21 20.88
C GLU A 104 9.80 1.87 20.16
N ALA A 105 8.80 1.32 20.85
CA ALA A 105 7.49 1.04 20.27
C ALA A 105 6.61 2.31 20.17
N HIS A 106 6.92 3.34 20.98
CA HIS A 106 6.17 4.59 21.09
C HIS A 106 6.87 5.79 20.41
N CYS A 107 8.06 5.56 19.83
CA CYS A 107 8.92 6.60 19.26
C CYS A 107 9.30 7.71 20.26
N ASP A 108 9.44 7.36 21.53
CA ASP A 108 9.82 8.27 22.61
C ASP A 108 11.34 8.43 22.74
N ASN A 109 11.77 9.30 23.65
CA ASN A 109 13.15 9.59 24.04
C ASN A 109 14.04 10.24 22.97
N ALA A 110 13.48 10.61 21.81
CA ALA A 110 14.16 11.41 20.78
C ALA A 110 13.95 12.92 20.95
N ASP A 111 13.84 13.40 22.20
CA ASP A 111 13.70 14.82 22.49
C ASP A 111 14.94 15.62 22.13
N PHE A 112 14.72 16.79 21.55
CA PHE A 112 15.77 17.73 21.21
C PHE A 112 15.26 19.16 21.31
N LEU A 113 16.13 20.03 21.80
CA LEU A 113 15.97 21.47 21.76
C LEU A 113 17.30 22.08 21.29
N ASP A 114 17.24 23.00 20.33
CA ASP A 114 18.40 23.73 19.83
C ASP A 114 18.84 24.80 20.84
N ASP A 115 19.31 24.33 22.00
CA ASP A 115 19.87 25.13 23.08
C ASP A 115 21.14 24.43 23.57
N PRO A 116 22.31 25.12 23.61
CA PRO A 116 23.56 24.52 24.07
C PRO A 116 23.54 23.98 25.50
N SER A 117 22.58 24.41 26.32
CA SER A 117 22.38 23.92 27.69
C SER A 117 21.44 22.73 27.79
N TYR A 118 20.81 22.33 26.67
CA TYR A 118 19.89 21.21 26.66
C TYR A 118 20.61 19.87 26.90
N PRO A 119 20.08 18.96 27.75
CA PRO A 119 20.82 17.76 28.17
C PRO A 119 21.09 16.72 27.07
N GLN A 120 20.30 16.71 25.99
CA GLN A 120 20.42 15.73 24.90
C GLN A 120 20.84 16.41 23.59
N THR A 121 21.87 15.88 22.94
CA THR A 121 22.33 16.38 21.65
C THR A 121 21.44 15.92 20.51
N ARG A 122 21.51 16.62 19.36
CA ARG A 122 20.78 16.22 18.14
C ARG A 122 21.12 14.78 17.72
N MET A 123 22.40 14.43 17.79
CA MET A 123 22.92 13.11 17.41
C MET A 123 22.35 11.99 18.30
N GLU A 124 22.32 12.18 19.62
CA GLU A 124 21.73 11.22 20.56
C GLU A 124 20.23 11.05 20.30
N ALA A 125 19.52 12.16 20.11
CA ALA A 125 18.09 12.12 19.81
C ALA A 125 17.79 11.42 18.47
N THR A 126 18.61 11.64 17.44
CA THR A 126 18.50 10.93 16.15
C THR A 126 18.76 9.43 16.32
N ALA A 127 19.73 9.04 17.15
CA ALA A 127 19.99 7.62 17.44
C ALA A 127 18.80 6.94 18.14
N GLN A 128 18.16 7.61 19.10
CA GLN A 128 16.94 7.09 19.75
C GLN A 128 15.79 6.94 18.76
N LEU A 129 15.61 7.91 17.85
CA LEU A 129 14.60 7.81 16.80
C LEU A 129 14.90 6.66 15.81
N GLN A 130 16.18 6.41 15.53
CA GLN A 130 16.61 5.28 14.71
C GLN A 130 16.25 3.93 15.35
N ASP A 131 16.36 3.82 16.68
CA ASP A 131 15.95 2.62 17.42
C ASP A 131 14.44 2.39 17.29
N CYS A 132 13.61 3.44 17.40
CA CYS A 132 12.17 3.33 17.10
C CYS A 132 11.93 2.86 15.67
N VAL A 133 12.54 3.52 14.68
CA VAL A 133 12.35 3.17 13.26
C VAL A 133 12.73 1.72 12.98
N ASN A 134 13.82 1.23 13.57
CA ASN A 134 14.26 -0.16 13.43
C ASN A 134 13.27 -1.14 14.07
N HIS A 135 12.77 -0.82 15.27
CA HIS A 135 11.74 -1.61 15.94
C HIS A 135 10.47 -1.73 15.08
N LEU A 136 9.98 -0.60 14.54
CA LEU A 136 8.79 -0.61 13.69
C LEU A 136 9.02 -1.36 12.37
N ARG A 137 10.21 -1.24 11.76
CA ARG A 137 10.61 -2.03 10.58
C ARG A 137 10.59 -3.52 10.88
N GLU A 138 11.10 -3.94 12.02
CA GLU A 138 11.07 -5.34 12.47
C GLU A 138 9.63 -5.85 12.58
N ARG A 139 8.76 -5.15 13.33
CA ARG A 139 7.33 -5.52 13.48
C ARG A 139 6.59 -5.57 12.15
N PHE A 140 6.87 -4.62 11.26
CA PHE A 140 6.31 -4.59 9.92
C PHE A 140 6.71 -5.85 9.13
N LEU A 141 8.01 -6.21 9.12
CA LEU A 141 8.50 -7.39 8.41
C LEU A 141 8.05 -8.71 9.04
N GLU A 142 7.93 -8.79 10.37
CA GLU A 142 7.32 -9.95 11.04
C GLU A 142 5.89 -10.19 10.55
N GLY A 143 5.11 -9.11 10.37
CA GLY A 143 3.77 -9.19 9.83
C GLY A 143 3.74 -9.72 8.40
N VAL A 144 4.68 -9.26 7.56
CA VAL A 144 4.84 -9.76 6.18
C VAL A 144 5.22 -11.24 6.19
N GLU A 145 6.23 -11.63 6.97
CA GLU A 145 6.70 -13.01 7.07
C GLU A 145 5.58 -13.97 7.53
N ALA A 146 4.81 -13.54 8.53
CA ALA A 146 3.69 -14.31 9.05
C ALA A 146 2.60 -14.57 7.99
N ALA A 147 2.44 -13.69 7.00
CA ALA A 147 1.46 -13.87 5.93
C ALA A 147 1.76 -15.10 5.06
N ASN A 148 3.01 -15.59 5.02
CA ASN A 148 3.42 -16.74 4.21
C ASN A 148 2.47 -17.95 4.37
N LYS A 149 2.06 -18.25 5.60
CA LYS A 149 1.24 -19.44 5.91
C LYS A 149 -0.28 -19.20 5.78
N ILE A 150 -0.71 -18.02 5.34
CA ILE A 150 -2.11 -17.79 4.94
C ILE A 150 -2.49 -18.68 3.76
N THR A 151 -1.53 -18.93 2.85
CA THR A 151 -1.71 -19.85 1.73
C THR A 151 -0.63 -20.92 1.70
N ASP A 152 -0.92 -22.03 1.02
CA ASP A 152 0.11 -22.98 0.60
C ASP A 152 0.91 -22.48 -0.60
N GLU A 153 1.81 -23.34 -1.10
CA GLU A 153 2.70 -23.07 -2.24
C GLU A 153 1.93 -22.91 -3.57
N GLU A 154 0.72 -23.48 -3.66
CA GLU A 154 -0.18 -23.32 -4.80
C GLU A 154 -1.11 -22.10 -4.68
N SER A 155 -0.86 -21.20 -3.73
CA SER A 155 -1.68 -20.00 -3.47
C SER A 155 -3.10 -20.31 -3.00
N ARG A 156 -3.33 -21.46 -2.36
CA ARG A 156 -4.62 -21.81 -1.76
C ARG A 156 -4.65 -21.45 -0.28
N ILE A 157 -5.73 -20.81 0.18
CA ILE A 157 -5.96 -20.43 1.56
C ILE A 157 -5.98 -21.66 2.46
N ILE A 158 -5.16 -21.63 3.51
CA ILE A 158 -5.18 -22.62 4.58
C ILE A 158 -6.22 -22.16 5.61
N ILE A 159 -7.40 -22.77 5.60
CA ILE A 159 -8.57 -22.31 6.37
C ILE A 159 -8.27 -22.15 7.87
N SER A 160 -7.53 -23.09 8.46
CA SER A 160 -7.15 -23.04 9.88
C SER A 160 -6.28 -21.85 10.25
N GLU A 161 -5.58 -21.25 9.29
CA GLU A 161 -4.67 -20.12 9.47
C GLU A 161 -5.37 -18.77 9.34
N VAL A 162 -6.62 -18.75 8.87
CA VAL A 162 -7.35 -17.50 8.56
C VAL A 162 -8.72 -17.39 9.21
N ASP A 163 -9.32 -18.49 9.66
CA ASP A 163 -10.62 -18.45 10.32
C ASP A 163 -10.51 -17.74 11.68
N ILE A 164 -11.11 -16.56 11.78
CA ILE A 164 -11.24 -15.75 13.00
C ILE A 164 -12.69 -15.68 13.51
N SER A 165 -13.62 -16.40 12.85
CA SER A 165 -15.05 -16.37 13.20
C SER A 165 -15.37 -17.13 14.48
N THR A 166 -14.52 -18.10 14.84
CA THR A 166 -14.71 -19.01 15.97
C THR A 166 -13.99 -18.53 17.24
N LEU A 167 -12.86 -17.87 17.09
CA LEU A 167 -12.02 -17.39 18.19
C LEU A 167 -11.29 -16.13 17.75
N ASP A 168 -11.30 -15.09 18.58
CA ASP A 168 -10.52 -13.86 18.36
C ASP A 168 -9.02 -14.15 18.44
N CYS A 169 -8.23 -13.31 17.77
CA CYS A 169 -6.79 -13.30 17.90
C CYS A 169 -6.39 -12.89 19.33
N ARG A 170 -5.24 -13.41 19.78
CA ARG A 170 -4.64 -13.06 21.07
C ARG A 170 -3.28 -12.42 20.79
N PHE A 171 -3.11 -11.20 21.25
CA PHE A 171 -1.90 -10.40 21.08
C PHE A 171 -1.35 -10.16 22.49
N SER A 172 -0.44 -11.01 22.94
CA SER A 172 0.10 -11.02 24.32
C SER A 172 1.40 -11.82 24.33
N PHE A 173 2.43 -11.36 25.07
CA PHE A 173 3.80 -11.93 25.18
C PHE A 173 4.82 -11.62 24.06
N PRO A 174 5.47 -10.44 24.04
CA PRO A 174 6.53 -10.11 23.08
C PRO A 174 7.67 -11.17 23.00
N GLU A 175 8.02 -11.79 24.12
CA GLU A 175 9.17 -12.72 24.25
C GLU A 175 8.86 -14.18 23.85
N LEU A 176 7.58 -14.56 23.77
CA LEU A 176 7.13 -15.92 23.38
C LEU A 176 6.45 -15.95 22.01
N GLN A 177 6.12 -14.79 21.45
CA GLN A 177 5.40 -14.65 20.19
C GLN A 177 6.36 -14.64 19.00
N SER A 178 7.01 -15.79 18.77
CA SER A 178 7.32 -16.13 17.38
C SER A 178 5.99 -16.40 16.67
N HIS A 179 5.82 -15.89 15.46
CA HIS A 179 4.66 -16.07 14.56
C HIS A 179 4.31 -17.56 14.29
N HIS A 180 5.01 -18.51 14.91
CA HIS A 180 4.84 -19.95 14.80
C HIS A 180 3.67 -20.54 15.61
N PHE A 181 3.18 -19.86 16.66
CA PHE A 181 2.20 -20.44 17.60
C PHE A 181 0.76 -19.90 17.44
N SER A 182 0.57 -18.89 16.60
CA SER A 182 -0.75 -18.33 16.30
C SER A 182 -1.13 -18.58 14.84
N ARG A 183 -2.42 -18.41 14.53
CA ARG A 183 -2.91 -18.45 13.15
C ARG A 183 -2.23 -17.34 12.36
N SER A 184 -1.82 -17.64 11.14
CA SER A 184 -1.03 -16.74 10.28
C SER A 184 -1.69 -15.39 10.02
N LYS A 185 -3.02 -15.37 9.84
CA LYS A 185 -3.78 -14.11 9.75
C LYS A 185 -3.64 -13.26 11.01
N CYS A 186 -3.70 -13.86 12.21
CA CYS A 186 -3.52 -13.14 13.46
C CYS A 186 -2.10 -12.61 13.60
N SER A 187 -1.08 -13.44 13.35
CA SER A 187 0.33 -13.04 13.43
C SER A 187 0.66 -11.90 12.46
N ALA A 188 0.11 -11.94 11.24
CA ALA A 188 0.29 -10.88 10.26
C ALA A 188 -0.39 -9.57 10.68
N ILE A 189 -1.63 -9.65 11.20
CA ILE A 189 -2.33 -8.50 11.79
C ILE A 189 -1.59 -7.95 13.01
N GLU A 190 -0.95 -8.80 13.82
CA GLU A 190 -0.17 -8.41 14.98
C GLU A 190 1.05 -7.56 14.60
N GLY A 191 1.91 -8.05 13.71
CA GLY A 191 3.08 -7.30 13.26
C GLY A 191 2.71 -5.96 12.62
N PHE A 192 1.65 -5.96 11.79
CA PHE A 192 1.12 -4.73 11.21
C PHE A 192 0.56 -3.76 12.27
N GLY A 193 -0.20 -4.26 13.25
CA GLY A 193 -0.76 -3.46 14.34
C GLY A 193 0.30 -2.86 15.25
N ARG A 194 1.32 -3.62 15.64
CA ARG A 194 2.45 -3.11 16.45
C ARG A 194 3.23 -2.03 15.71
N ALA A 195 3.42 -2.17 14.39
CA ALA A 195 4.02 -1.11 13.58
C ALA A 195 3.13 0.15 13.50
N LEU A 196 1.80 -0.02 13.37
CA LEU A 196 0.85 1.11 13.37
C LEU A 196 0.86 1.87 14.69
N HIS A 197 1.00 1.16 15.82
CA HIS A 197 1.05 1.75 17.14
C HIS A 197 2.09 2.88 17.21
N GLY A 198 3.36 2.58 16.91
CA GLY A 198 4.43 3.57 16.95
C GLY A 198 4.30 4.68 15.91
N ILE A 199 3.70 4.41 14.75
CA ILE A 199 3.36 5.47 13.78
C ILE A 199 2.33 6.43 14.37
N GLN A 200 1.28 5.91 15.02
CA GLN A 200 0.24 6.75 15.62
C GLN A 200 0.80 7.56 16.79
N ASP A 201 1.60 6.92 17.65
CA ASP A 201 2.27 7.57 18.78
C ASP A 201 3.31 8.61 18.36
N PHE A 202 4.02 8.41 17.24
CA PHE A 202 4.89 9.44 16.69
C PHE A 202 4.13 10.76 16.48
N TYR A 203 2.90 10.74 15.97
CA TYR A 203 2.10 11.96 15.81
C TYR A 203 1.59 12.52 17.14
N ALA A 204 1.32 11.67 18.12
CA ALA A 204 0.88 12.07 19.45
C ALA A 204 2.01 12.72 20.27
N HIS A 205 3.21 12.12 20.26
CA HIS A 205 4.33 12.45 21.16
C HIS A 205 5.43 13.27 20.50
N SER A 206 5.31 13.61 19.21
CA SER A 206 6.26 14.50 18.53
C SER A 206 5.69 15.88 18.24
N ASN A 207 6.58 16.81 17.91
CA ASN A 207 6.22 18.13 17.41
C ASN A 207 5.95 18.16 15.87
N TRP A 208 5.80 17.00 15.20
CA TRP A 208 5.73 16.92 13.74
C TRP A 208 4.56 17.74 13.16
N ALA A 209 3.33 17.41 13.53
CA ALA A 209 2.13 18.01 12.95
C ALA A 209 1.63 19.26 13.72
N ASP A 210 2.26 19.57 14.85
CA ASP A 210 1.76 20.53 15.81
C ASP A 210 2.42 21.91 15.68
N ARG A 211 1.85 22.89 16.38
CA ARG A 211 2.32 24.28 16.42
C ARG A 211 2.60 24.69 17.85
N SER A 212 3.48 25.68 18.01
CA SER A 212 3.66 26.44 19.24
C SER A 212 4.24 27.81 18.96
N GLU A 213 4.02 28.72 19.88
CA GLU A 213 4.54 30.09 19.81
C GLU A 213 5.69 30.28 20.81
N PRO A 214 6.67 31.17 20.52
CA PRO A 214 7.72 31.53 21.45
C PRO A 214 7.19 32.11 22.79
N PRO A 215 7.97 32.04 23.89
CA PRO A 215 9.35 31.56 23.96
C PRO A 215 9.45 30.03 23.95
N PHE A 216 10.39 29.50 23.18
CA PHE A 216 10.67 28.07 23.13
C PHE A 216 11.53 27.65 24.32
N SER A 217 11.18 26.51 24.91
CA SER A 217 11.86 25.92 26.08
C SER A 217 11.55 24.44 26.17
N ALA A 218 12.17 23.73 27.12
CA ALA A 218 11.84 22.33 27.38
C ALA A 218 10.35 22.09 27.71
N ALA A 219 9.66 23.08 28.31
CA ALA A 219 8.22 22.99 28.62
C ALA A 219 7.32 23.48 27.47
N ASN A 220 7.88 24.05 26.41
CA ASN A 220 7.16 24.52 25.22
C ASN A 220 8.10 24.47 24.00
N PRO A 221 8.42 23.27 23.50
CA PRO A 221 9.29 23.12 22.33
C PRO A 221 8.62 23.69 21.07
N PRO A 222 9.40 24.06 20.03
CA PRO A 222 8.85 24.53 18.76
C PRO A 222 8.00 23.44 18.10
N GLY A 223 6.90 23.81 17.44
CA GLY A 223 6.14 22.95 16.55
C GLY A 223 6.68 23.00 15.12
N LEU A 224 6.56 21.91 14.36
CA LEU A 224 7.03 21.87 12.96
C LEU A 224 5.92 22.15 11.93
N GLU A 225 4.64 22.05 12.32
CA GLU A 225 3.47 22.27 11.45
C GLU A 225 3.52 21.49 10.12
N ARG A 226 4.10 20.29 10.13
CA ARG A 226 4.23 19.47 8.93
C ARG A 226 2.92 18.75 8.60
N THR A 227 2.66 18.66 7.29
CA THR A 227 1.46 17.98 6.74
C THR A 227 1.82 16.83 5.79
N ASP A 228 3.11 16.71 5.48
CA ASP A 228 3.71 15.61 4.77
C ASP A 228 4.05 14.44 5.72
N TYR A 229 4.46 13.33 5.12
CA TYR A 229 4.84 12.13 5.86
C TYR A 229 6.26 12.26 6.41
N PRO A 230 6.53 11.79 7.65
CA PRO A 230 7.90 11.60 8.12
C PRO A 230 8.56 10.53 7.24
N ILE A 231 9.40 10.97 6.30
CA ILE A 231 9.99 10.07 5.30
C ILE A 231 10.71 8.90 5.97
N PHE A 232 11.40 9.13 7.09
CA PHE A 232 12.12 8.10 7.86
C PHE A 232 11.23 7.00 8.44
N LEU A 233 9.90 7.18 8.45
CA LEU A 233 8.91 6.16 8.80
C LEU A 233 8.34 5.45 7.56
N ASP A 234 9.04 5.41 6.42
CA ASP A 234 8.83 4.35 5.45
C ASP A 234 9.50 3.06 5.93
N LEU A 235 8.70 2.15 6.47
CA LEU A 235 9.18 0.91 7.11
C LEU A 235 9.71 -0.15 6.11
N ARG A 236 9.65 0.14 4.81
CA ARG A 236 10.30 -0.65 3.76
C ARG A 236 11.75 -0.25 3.52
N ALA A 237 12.13 0.92 4.02
CA ALA A 237 13.49 1.41 3.94
C ALA A 237 14.41 0.64 4.90
N GLU A 238 15.70 0.61 4.59
CA GLU A 238 16.72 -0.15 5.31
C GLU A 238 17.91 0.72 5.70
N ASN A 239 17.90 1.98 5.28
CA ASN A 239 18.96 2.92 5.54
C ASN A 239 18.82 3.62 6.90
N ASP A 240 19.92 4.23 7.31
CA ASP A 240 19.99 5.13 8.46
C ASP A 240 19.22 6.44 8.18
N ILE A 241 18.59 6.99 9.22
CA ILE A 241 17.69 8.13 9.13
C ILE A 241 18.39 9.48 9.36
N THR A 242 19.69 9.51 9.62
CA THR A 242 20.41 10.71 10.11
C THR A 242 20.18 11.95 9.24
N GLU A 243 20.25 11.81 7.92
CA GLU A 243 20.05 12.90 6.97
C GLU A 243 18.56 13.23 6.69
N GLN A 244 17.65 12.40 7.21
CA GLN A 244 16.20 12.51 6.98
C GLN A 244 15.47 13.23 8.11
N VAL A 245 16.08 13.32 9.30
CA VAL A 245 15.48 13.90 10.49
C VAL A 245 15.55 15.43 10.44
N PRO A 246 14.42 16.16 10.45
CA PRO A 246 14.45 17.61 10.53
C PRO A 246 15.17 18.08 11.80
N HIS A 247 16.02 19.10 11.68
CA HIS A 247 16.86 19.58 12.79
C HIS A 247 16.07 19.79 14.09
N ASN A 248 14.89 20.42 14.01
CA ASN A 248 14.05 20.76 15.17
C ASN A 248 13.01 19.69 15.52
N LEU A 249 13.05 18.49 14.95
CA LEU A 249 12.17 17.39 15.34
C LEU A 249 12.43 17.00 16.79
N SER A 250 11.38 16.84 17.58
CA SER A 250 11.49 16.39 18.97
C SER A 250 10.35 15.44 19.26
N THR A 251 10.67 14.30 19.87
CA THR A 251 9.68 13.43 20.55
C THR A 251 9.84 13.56 22.06
N GLY A 252 8.93 13.03 22.86
CA GLY A 252 8.96 13.24 24.30
C GLY A 252 9.89 12.28 25.04
N CYS A 253 10.60 12.76 26.05
CA CYS A 253 11.30 11.90 27.00
C CYS A 253 10.29 11.17 27.89
N PHE A 254 10.31 9.84 27.87
CA PHE A 254 9.42 9.00 28.65
C PHE A 254 9.97 8.82 30.07
N GLY A 255 9.39 9.62 30.97
CA GLY A 255 9.71 9.56 32.40
C GLY A 255 9.11 8.36 33.10
N GLY A 256 8.25 7.57 32.47
CA GLY A 256 7.48 6.49 33.11
C GLY A 256 6.10 6.95 33.61
N ILE A 257 5.14 6.03 33.76
CA ILE A 257 3.70 6.31 33.98
C ILE A 257 3.44 7.22 35.21
N PHE A 258 4.22 7.06 36.28
CA PHE A 258 4.07 7.87 37.51
C PHE A 258 4.89 9.16 37.53
N THR A 259 5.82 9.31 36.59
CA THR A 259 6.85 10.36 36.59
C THR A 259 6.84 11.21 35.32
N ASP A 260 6.03 10.82 34.35
CA ASP A 260 5.75 11.57 33.15
C ASP A 260 4.71 12.69 33.42
N GLY A 261 5.07 13.89 33.02
CA GLY A 261 4.35 15.12 33.32
C GLY A 261 5.11 16.33 32.78
N PRO A 262 4.54 17.54 32.81
CA PRO A 262 5.13 18.72 32.18
C PRO A 262 6.44 19.21 32.84
N VAL A 263 6.80 18.62 33.98
CA VAL A 263 8.04 18.87 34.69
C VAL A 263 8.76 17.53 34.79
N GLY A 264 9.81 17.35 33.99
CA GLY A 264 10.62 16.14 34.00
C GLY A 264 11.09 15.78 35.41
N ARG A 265 10.86 14.53 35.80
CA ARG A 265 11.32 13.95 37.06
C ARG A 265 12.24 12.77 36.75
N ALA A 266 13.03 12.38 37.74
CA ALA A 266 13.78 11.14 37.67
C ALA A 266 12.81 9.99 37.41
N GLY A 267 13.12 9.17 36.39
CA GLY A 267 12.32 8.02 36.04
C GLY A 267 12.16 7.06 37.21
N HIS A 268 11.00 6.39 37.29
CA HIS A 268 10.74 5.43 38.32
C HIS A 268 11.44 4.11 37.98
N PRO A 269 12.40 3.62 38.79
CA PRO A 269 13.26 2.47 38.44
C PRO A 269 12.52 1.12 38.35
N LEU A 270 11.22 1.09 38.68
CA LEU A 270 10.37 -0.10 38.55
C LEU A 270 9.46 -0.05 37.31
N GLU A 271 9.55 1.00 36.50
CA GLU A 271 8.78 1.15 35.26
C GLU A 271 9.69 0.82 34.07
N PRO A 272 9.38 -0.24 33.29
CA PRO A 272 10.11 -0.56 32.07
C PRO A 272 10.15 0.66 31.13
N GLY A 273 11.32 0.94 30.56
CA GLY A 273 11.50 2.06 29.61
C GLY A 273 11.61 3.45 30.23
N SER A 274 11.33 3.63 31.54
CA SER A 274 11.40 4.91 32.23
C SER A 274 12.85 5.41 32.38
N ILE A 275 13.10 6.66 31.99
CA ILE A 275 14.41 7.32 32.15
C ILE A 275 14.32 8.64 32.92
N ASP A 276 15.46 9.19 33.33
CA ASP A 276 15.51 10.53 33.93
C ASP A 276 15.28 11.61 32.87
N CYS A 277 14.12 12.27 32.96
CA CYS A 277 13.73 13.35 32.07
C CYS A 277 13.97 14.75 32.68
N THR A 278 14.73 14.86 33.77
CA THR A 278 15.01 16.14 34.41
C THR A 278 15.67 17.12 33.44
N GLY A 279 15.01 18.26 33.20
CA GLY A 279 15.49 19.30 32.27
C GLY A 279 15.28 19.00 30.79
N ARG A 280 14.58 17.91 30.46
CA ARG A 280 14.23 17.50 29.09
C ARG A 280 12.77 17.83 28.76
N ILE A 281 12.46 17.87 27.47
CA ILE A 281 11.11 17.89 26.93
C ILE A 281 10.50 16.52 27.23
N THR A 282 9.45 16.49 28.03
CA THR A 282 8.82 15.24 28.45
C THR A 282 7.79 14.76 27.43
N HIS A 283 7.47 13.46 27.49
CA HIS A 283 6.30 12.88 26.83
C HIS A 283 5.05 13.69 27.10
N GLY A 284 4.71 13.93 28.37
CA GLY A 284 3.56 14.77 28.73
C GLY A 284 3.58 16.21 28.17
N THR A 285 4.74 16.76 27.81
CA THR A 285 4.84 18.10 27.17
C THR A 285 4.44 18.10 25.71
N LEU A 286 4.75 17.04 24.97
CA LEU A 286 4.43 16.89 23.55
C LEU A 286 3.14 16.12 23.30
N ASN A 287 2.69 15.33 24.27
CA ASN A 287 1.51 14.49 24.25
C ASN A 287 0.25 15.25 23.77
N LYS A 288 -0.48 14.65 22.83
CA LYS A 288 -1.75 15.14 22.27
C LYS A 288 -2.91 14.15 22.47
N ASP A 289 -2.88 13.36 23.53
CA ASP A 289 -3.79 12.25 23.81
C ASP A 289 -5.04 12.71 24.58
N ASN A 290 -5.83 11.71 24.99
CA ASN A 290 -7.03 11.83 25.82
C ASN A 290 -8.19 12.57 25.14
N GLY A 291 -8.14 12.73 23.81
CA GLY A 291 -9.12 13.48 23.05
C GLY A 291 -10.21 12.60 22.43
N ILE A 292 -11.33 13.22 22.03
CA ILE A 292 -12.47 12.51 21.46
C ILE A 292 -12.37 12.49 19.93
N ILE A 293 -12.23 11.28 19.37
CA ILE A 293 -12.16 11.00 17.93
C ILE A 293 -13.41 10.22 17.50
N ASP A 294 -14.07 10.65 16.44
CA ASP A 294 -15.12 9.84 15.81
C ASP A 294 -14.48 8.66 15.05
N ALA A 295 -14.81 7.43 15.42
CA ALA A 295 -14.17 6.22 14.88
C ALA A 295 -14.49 5.95 13.40
N VAL A 296 -15.48 6.64 12.82
CA VAL A 296 -15.90 6.44 11.42
C VAL A 296 -15.26 7.49 10.51
N THR A 297 -15.25 8.73 10.97
CA THR A 297 -14.82 9.90 10.17
C THR A 297 -13.42 10.38 10.51
N GLY A 298 -12.91 10.04 11.70
CA GLY A 298 -11.67 10.60 12.25
C GLY A 298 -11.80 12.06 12.70
N MET A 299 -13.01 12.64 12.68
CA MET A 299 -13.21 14.01 13.15
C MET A 299 -12.99 14.09 14.66
N THR A 300 -12.32 15.15 15.10
CA THR A 300 -12.11 15.42 16.52
C THR A 300 -13.15 16.39 17.05
N SER A 301 -13.57 16.23 18.31
CA SER A 301 -14.57 17.12 18.93
C SER A 301 -14.10 17.79 20.21
N LYS A 302 -13.14 17.20 20.92
CA LYS A 302 -12.60 17.72 22.16
C LYS A 302 -11.14 17.28 22.32
N PRO A 303 -10.19 18.20 22.57
CA PRO A 303 -8.83 17.83 22.97
C PRO A 303 -8.85 17.17 24.36
N GLY A 304 -7.84 16.37 24.66
CA GLY A 304 -7.82 15.65 25.92
C GLY A 304 -7.50 16.51 27.14
N PRO A 305 -8.00 16.12 28.32
CA PRO A 305 -7.60 16.74 29.57
C PRO A 305 -6.12 16.49 29.85
N ASN A 306 -5.48 17.44 30.54
CA ASN A 306 -4.11 17.33 31.04
C ASN A 306 -3.03 17.09 29.97
N THR A 307 -3.30 17.44 28.71
CA THR A 307 -2.32 17.41 27.62
C THR A 307 -2.07 18.85 27.14
N PRO A 308 -1.13 19.60 27.76
CA PRO A 308 -0.94 21.04 27.47
C PRO A 308 -0.71 21.33 25.99
N ARG A 309 -0.14 20.39 25.24
CA ARG A 309 0.06 20.52 23.80
C ARG A 309 -1.25 20.53 23.01
N SER A 310 -2.27 19.81 23.49
CA SER A 310 -3.61 19.78 22.89
C SER A 310 -4.42 21.06 23.14
N ASP A 311 -4.08 21.83 24.19
CA ASP A 311 -4.74 23.10 24.48
C ASP A 311 -4.46 24.17 23.40
N ILE A 312 -3.39 23.99 22.62
CA ILE A 312 -3.09 24.82 21.46
C ILE A 312 -4.07 24.46 20.32
N PRO A 313 -4.86 25.42 19.80
CA PRO A 313 -5.89 25.15 18.81
C PRO A 313 -5.42 24.32 17.59
N GLY A 314 -6.11 23.21 17.37
CA GLY A 314 -5.92 22.31 16.22
C GLY A 314 -4.72 21.37 16.32
N ASN A 315 -3.92 21.38 17.39
CA ASN A 315 -2.79 20.44 17.54
C ASN A 315 -3.26 18.99 17.59
N PHE A 316 -4.27 18.69 18.42
CA PHE A 316 -4.87 17.36 18.49
C PHE A 316 -5.43 16.90 17.12
N GLU A 317 -6.19 17.77 16.47
CA GLU A 317 -6.78 17.47 15.16
C GLU A 317 -5.71 17.15 14.11
N ARG A 318 -4.64 17.97 14.02
CA ARG A 318 -3.54 17.73 13.06
C ARG A 318 -2.81 16.42 13.34
N ALA A 319 -2.56 16.09 14.61
CA ALA A 319 -1.95 14.81 14.98
C ALA A 319 -2.81 13.62 14.56
N VAL A 320 -4.12 13.66 14.86
CA VAL A 320 -5.08 12.60 14.47
C VAL A 320 -5.16 12.46 12.95
N GLN A 321 -5.29 13.57 12.21
CA GLN A 321 -5.35 13.52 10.74
C GLN A 321 -4.04 13.01 10.13
N GLY A 322 -2.89 13.39 10.69
CA GLY A 322 -1.58 12.86 10.34
C GLY A 322 -1.51 11.35 10.54
N ALA A 323 -1.87 10.87 11.72
CA ALA A 323 -1.86 9.45 12.08
C ALA A 323 -2.80 8.59 11.21
N ILE A 324 -4.02 9.07 10.91
CA ILE A 324 -4.96 8.38 10.00
C ILE A 324 -4.37 8.28 8.59
N LYS A 325 -3.87 9.42 8.07
CA LYS A 325 -3.28 9.50 6.74
C LYS A 325 -2.07 8.58 6.62
N ASP A 326 -1.22 8.56 7.65
CA ASP A 326 -0.01 7.74 7.66
C ASP A 326 -0.29 6.25 7.88
N SER A 327 -1.29 5.91 8.69
CA SER A 327 -1.78 4.53 8.82
C SER A 327 -2.22 3.97 7.46
N ARG A 328 -2.98 4.75 6.67
CA ARG A 328 -3.37 4.36 5.31
C ARG A 328 -2.17 4.18 4.38
N ARG A 329 -1.16 5.05 4.48
CA ARG A 329 0.11 4.89 3.76
C ARG A 329 0.80 3.59 4.16
N LEU A 330 0.84 3.25 5.46
CA LEU A 330 1.50 2.05 5.92
C LEU A 330 0.79 0.76 5.46
N TRP A 331 -0.55 0.73 5.46
CA TRP A 331 -1.29 -0.41 4.91
C TRP A 331 -0.96 -0.64 3.43
N ARG A 332 -0.84 0.44 2.66
CA ARG A 332 -0.39 0.37 1.27
C ARG A 332 1.00 -0.27 1.18
N HIS A 333 1.96 0.23 1.94
CA HIS A 333 3.33 -0.32 1.97
C HIS A 333 3.36 -1.80 2.38
N PHE A 334 2.50 -2.20 3.31
CA PHE A 334 2.43 -3.59 3.77
C PHE A 334 1.93 -4.54 2.68
N ARG A 335 0.93 -4.11 1.90
CA ARG A 335 0.47 -4.87 0.72
C ARG A 335 1.54 -4.94 -0.37
N GLU A 336 2.26 -3.85 -0.61
CA GLU A 336 3.41 -3.80 -1.53
C GLU A 336 4.47 -4.83 -1.15
N GLU A 337 4.87 -4.85 0.13
CA GLU A 337 5.88 -5.78 0.62
C GLU A 337 5.39 -7.23 0.50
N ILE A 338 4.15 -7.55 0.88
CA ILE A 338 3.57 -8.90 0.71
C ILE A 338 3.62 -9.35 -0.76
N ARG A 339 3.20 -8.49 -1.70
CA ARG A 339 3.23 -8.82 -3.13
C ARG A 339 4.66 -9.01 -3.64
N ARG A 340 5.59 -8.18 -3.17
CA ARG A 340 7.01 -8.28 -3.51
C ARG A 340 7.62 -9.58 -2.99
N THR A 341 7.36 -9.94 -1.74
CA THR A 341 7.92 -11.12 -1.08
C THR A 341 7.35 -12.43 -1.63
N TYR A 342 6.04 -12.50 -1.88
CA TYR A 342 5.37 -13.77 -2.23
C TYR A 342 4.91 -13.86 -3.69
N GLY A 343 5.13 -12.82 -4.48
CA GLY A 343 4.62 -12.69 -5.85
C GLY A 343 3.19 -12.16 -5.89
N THR A 344 2.83 -11.55 -7.01
CA THR A 344 1.58 -10.79 -7.18
C THR A 344 0.32 -11.60 -6.89
N GLU A 345 0.20 -12.81 -7.45
CA GLU A 345 -0.99 -13.65 -7.28
C GLU A 345 -1.16 -14.08 -5.82
N ARG A 346 -0.14 -14.73 -5.27
CA ARG A 346 -0.16 -15.25 -3.90
C ARG A 346 -0.31 -14.10 -2.88
N GLY A 347 0.43 -13.03 -3.07
CA GLY A 347 0.35 -11.83 -2.25
C GLY A 347 -1.04 -11.19 -2.25
N ASN A 348 -1.72 -11.12 -3.41
CA ASN A 348 -3.09 -10.60 -3.47
C ASN A 348 -4.09 -11.46 -2.70
N ILE A 349 -3.91 -12.79 -2.68
CA ILE A 349 -4.75 -13.69 -1.87
C ILE A 349 -4.48 -13.49 -0.39
N MET A 350 -3.22 -13.32 0.00
CA MET A 350 -2.84 -13.01 1.38
C MET A 350 -3.47 -11.68 1.83
N VAL A 351 -3.31 -10.63 1.04
CA VAL A 351 -3.92 -9.31 1.30
C VAL A 351 -5.45 -9.42 1.41
N CYS A 352 -6.11 -10.15 0.50
CA CYS A 352 -7.53 -10.40 0.60
C CYS A 352 -7.88 -11.10 1.92
N ALA A 353 -7.18 -12.17 2.28
CA ALA A 353 -7.48 -12.92 3.50
C ALA A 353 -7.30 -12.09 4.79
N LEU A 354 -6.34 -11.16 4.81
CA LEU A 354 -6.12 -10.25 5.94
C LEU A 354 -7.33 -9.35 6.21
N VAL A 355 -7.95 -8.83 5.14
CA VAL A 355 -9.05 -7.85 5.26
C VAL A 355 -10.44 -8.47 5.32
N ARG A 356 -10.61 -9.73 4.88
CA ARG A 356 -11.92 -10.40 4.76
C ARG A 356 -12.27 -11.21 6.00
N ASP A 357 -13.52 -11.17 6.40
CA ASP A 357 -14.02 -11.94 7.55
C ASP A 357 -14.20 -13.43 7.21
N ASN A 358 -14.50 -13.75 5.94
CA ASN A 358 -14.57 -15.14 5.46
C ASN A 358 -13.71 -15.34 4.20
N PRO A 359 -12.36 -15.37 4.33
CA PRO A 359 -11.45 -15.46 3.19
C PRO A 359 -11.70 -16.65 2.26
N ASN A 360 -12.00 -17.83 2.83
CA ASN A 360 -12.22 -19.07 2.08
C ASN A 360 -13.46 -19.01 1.15
N ARG A 361 -14.41 -18.11 1.40
CA ARG A 361 -15.53 -17.87 0.48
C ARG A 361 -15.28 -16.65 -0.38
N ASP A 362 -14.77 -15.59 0.22
CA ASP A 362 -14.84 -14.26 -0.36
C ASP A 362 -13.68 -14.00 -1.32
N CYS A 363 -12.49 -14.53 -1.04
CA CYS A 363 -11.30 -14.32 -1.88
C CYS A 363 -11.32 -15.16 -3.17
N TYR A 364 -12.20 -16.15 -3.28
CA TYR A 364 -12.28 -17.09 -4.40
C TYR A 364 -13.39 -16.80 -5.42
N GLY A 365 -13.26 -17.44 -6.60
CA GLY A 365 -14.19 -17.40 -7.72
C GLY A 365 -14.13 -16.08 -8.50
N ARG A 366 -13.64 -16.12 -9.74
CA ARG A 366 -13.73 -15.00 -10.71
C ARG A 366 -14.26 -15.52 -12.04
N ARG A 367 -14.91 -14.67 -12.81
CA ARG A 367 -15.38 -15.00 -14.17
C ARG A 367 -14.69 -14.12 -15.18
N ILE A 368 -13.93 -14.73 -16.08
CA ILE A 368 -13.12 -14.00 -17.05
C ILE A 368 -13.59 -14.34 -18.44
N ALA A 369 -13.85 -13.32 -19.26
CA ALA A 369 -13.90 -13.48 -20.70
C ALA A 369 -12.55 -13.07 -21.29
N PHE A 370 -11.98 -13.94 -22.10
CA PHE A 370 -10.73 -13.68 -22.81
C PHE A 370 -11.02 -13.45 -24.30
N LEU A 371 -10.58 -12.31 -24.83
CA LEU A 371 -10.86 -11.86 -26.20
C LEU A 371 -9.55 -11.64 -26.97
N ARG A 372 -9.54 -12.11 -28.23
CA ARG A 372 -8.49 -11.84 -29.22
C ARG A 372 -9.15 -11.43 -30.54
N ASP A 373 -8.37 -10.82 -31.43
CA ASP A 373 -8.77 -10.57 -32.82
C ASP A 373 -9.16 -11.89 -33.50
N ALA A 374 -10.45 -12.16 -33.59
CA ALA A 374 -11.03 -13.37 -34.16
C ALA A 374 -12.37 -13.03 -34.87
N PRO A 375 -12.85 -13.87 -35.79
CA PRO A 375 -14.23 -13.78 -36.28
C PRO A 375 -15.25 -13.75 -35.12
N LYS A 376 -16.42 -13.10 -35.32
CA LYS A 376 -17.51 -13.03 -34.31
C LYS A 376 -17.84 -14.41 -33.70
N ASP A 377 -18.28 -14.38 -32.43
CA ASP A 377 -18.71 -15.55 -31.64
C ASP A 377 -17.59 -16.50 -31.17
N ILE A 378 -16.32 -16.09 -31.19
CA ILE A 378 -15.19 -16.85 -30.63
C ILE A 378 -14.67 -16.15 -29.37
N ASN A 379 -15.52 -16.07 -28.35
CA ASN A 379 -15.14 -15.58 -27.03
C ASN A 379 -15.04 -16.76 -26.06
N ARG A 380 -14.01 -16.77 -25.22
CA ARG A 380 -13.85 -17.80 -24.21
C ARG A 380 -14.19 -17.26 -22.83
N VAL A 381 -15.17 -17.87 -22.16
CA VAL A 381 -15.56 -17.53 -20.80
C VAL A 381 -15.19 -18.66 -19.85
N ALA A 382 -14.40 -18.33 -18.83
CA ALA A 382 -13.99 -19.25 -17.79
C ALA A 382 -14.46 -18.78 -16.41
N GLU A 383 -15.04 -19.69 -15.62
CA GLU A 383 -15.22 -19.51 -14.19
C GLU A 383 -14.03 -20.17 -13.47
N ILE A 384 -13.18 -19.33 -12.89
CA ILE A 384 -11.88 -19.76 -12.39
C ILE A 384 -11.87 -19.68 -10.86
N GLN A 385 -11.44 -20.79 -10.25
CA GLN A 385 -10.99 -20.81 -8.87
C GLN A 385 -9.46 -20.63 -8.87
N ILE A 386 -8.95 -19.81 -7.96
CA ILE A 386 -7.52 -19.44 -7.90
C ILE A 386 -6.65 -20.71 -7.71
N PRO A 387 -5.48 -20.80 -8.37
CA PRO A 387 -4.73 -19.73 -9.05
C PRO A 387 -5.21 -19.39 -10.47
N ILE A 388 -5.50 -18.11 -10.69
CA ILE A 388 -5.97 -17.51 -11.94
C ILE A 388 -4.81 -17.19 -12.88
N HIS A 389 -3.64 -16.82 -12.35
CA HIS A 389 -2.52 -16.35 -13.16
C HIS A 389 -1.95 -17.47 -14.02
N ARG A 390 -1.62 -18.62 -13.39
CA ARG A 390 -1.13 -19.80 -14.12
C ARG A 390 -2.10 -20.22 -15.21
N TRP A 391 -3.39 -20.26 -14.89
CA TRP A 391 -4.43 -20.57 -15.86
C TRP A 391 -4.42 -19.59 -17.04
N LEU A 392 -4.36 -18.27 -16.78
CA LEU A 392 -4.29 -17.26 -17.84
C LEU A 392 -3.03 -17.37 -18.71
N LEU A 393 -1.88 -17.74 -18.13
CA LEU A 393 -0.65 -17.95 -18.91
C LEU A 393 -0.75 -19.20 -19.79
N GLU A 394 -1.23 -20.31 -19.23
CA GLU A 394 -1.44 -21.55 -19.99
C GLU A 394 -2.47 -21.34 -21.11
N GLU A 395 -3.51 -20.54 -20.86
CA GLU A 395 -4.51 -20.12 -21.84
C GLU A 395 -3.84 -19.41 -23.03
N LEU A 396 -2.93 -18.48 -22.73
CA LEU A 396 -2.20 -17.75 -23.76
C LEU A 396 -1.34 -18.68 -24.64
N GLU A 397 -0.76 -19.70 -24.01
CA GLU A 397 0.09 -20.72 -24.64
C GLU A 397 -0.71 -21.79 -25.40
N GLY A 398 -2.05 -21.81 -25.28
CA GLY A 398 -2.89 -22.80 -25.94
C GLY A 398 -2.79 -24.20 -25.36
N LYS A 399 -2.31 -24.31 -24.12
CA LYS A 399 -2.29 -25.59 -23.43
C LYS A 399 -3.72 -25.99 -23.11
N ALA A 400 -4.06 -27.28 -23.23
CA ALA A 400 -5.33 -27.77 -22.72
C ALA A 400 -5.28 -27.76 -21.19
N HIS A 401 -6.33 -27.26 -20.55
CA HIS A 401 -6.49 -27.36 -19.10
C HIS A 401 -7.50 -28.47 -18.79
N ASP A 402 -7.42 -29.06 -17.61
CA ASP A 402 -8.44 -30.01 -17.15
C ASP A 402 -9.72 -29.22 -16.85
N GLU A 403 -10.68 -29.29 -17.78
CA GLU A 403 -11.90 -28.46 -17.80
C GLU A 403 -13.13 -29.35 -17.61
N GLY A 404 -13.46 -29.62 -16.34
CA GLY A 404 -14.64 -30.39 -15.98
C GLY A 404 -15.45 -29.74 -14.86
N PRO A 405 -16.77 -29.55 -15.00
CA PRO A 405 -17.61 -29.37 -13.84
C PRO A 405 -17.49 -30.66 -13.02
N ASP A 406 -16.85 -30.55 -11.84
CA ASP A 406 -16.52 -31.63 -10.89
C ASP A 406 -15.08 -32.17 -10.95
N GLU A 407 -14.20 -31.59 -11.78
CA GLU A 407 -12.78 -32.00 -11.84
C GLU A 407 -11.85 -30.93 -11.29
N GLY A 408 -11.69 -31.00 -9.99
CA GLY A 408 -10.61 -30.45 -9.19
C GLY A 408 -10.54 -31.33 -7.95
N GLY A 409 -9.34 -31.70 -7.47
CA GLY A 409 -9.22 -32.61 -6.32
C GLY A 409 -9.89 -32.13 -5.02
N THR A 410 -10.37 -30.88 -5.01
CA THR A 410 -11.11 -30.22 -3.93
C THR A 410 -12.11 -29.19 -4.50
N PRO A 411 -13.19 -28.81 -3.78
CA PRO A 411 -14.09 -27.71 -4.16
C PRO A 411 -13.41 -26.37 -4.47
N GLN A 412 -12.20 -26.17 -3.94
CA GLN A 412 -11.36 -24.98 -4.12
C GLN A 412 -10.57 -24.98 -5.45
N ASN A 413 -10.50 -26.11 -6.15
CA ASN A 413 -9.75 -26.28 -7.41
C ASN A 413 -10.65 -26.55 -8.63
N ALA A 414 -11.97 -26.47 -8.49
CA ALA A 414 -12.88 -26.77 -9.60
C ALA A 414 -12.97 -25.56 -10.56
N THR A 415 -12.26 -25.62 -11.68
CA THR A 415 -12.41 -24.65 -12.78
C THR A 415 -13.54 -25.11 -13.70
N LYS A 416 -14.56 -24.26 -13.90
CA LYS A 416 -15.63 -24.52 -14.88
C LYS A 416 -15.40 -23.60 -16.07
N SER A 417 -14.76 -24.13 -17.11
CA SER A 417 -14.56 -23.43 -18.37
C SER A 417 -15.56 -23.92 -19.42
N ARG A 418 -15.97 -23.03 -20.33
CA ARG A 418 -16.72 -23.37 -21.55
C ARG A 418 -15.88 -23.00 -22.78
N GLY A 419 -15.65 -23.98 -23.66
CA GLY A 419 -14.81 -23.86 -24.86
C GLY A 419 -13.41 -24.43 -24.66
N SER A 420 -12.72 -24.86 -25.73
CA SER A 420 -11.36 -25.44 -25.66
C SER A 420 -10.29 -24.44 -26.08
N SER A 421 -9.12 -24.43 -25.41
CA SER A 421 -7.96 -23.61 -25.82
C SER A 421 -7.53 -23.88 -27.27
N GLY A 422 -7.77 -25.10 -27.75
CA GLY A 422 -7.54 -25.51 -29.12
C GLY A 422 -8.46 -24.83 -30.15
N GLU A 423 -9.62 -24.31 -29.77
CA GLU A 423 -10.56 -23.61 -30.66
C GLU A 423 -10.10 -22.18 -30.96
N LEU A 424 -9.45 -21.51 -30.00
CA LEU A 424 -8.80 -20.20 -30.21
C LEU A 424 -7.56 -20.32 -31.12
N HIS A 425 -6.82 -21.42 -31.02
CA HIS A 425 -5.63 -21.69 -31.86
C HIS A 425 -5.97 -22.31 -33.22
N GLY A 426 -7.06 -23.09 -33.31
CA GLY A 426 -7.45 -23.81 -34.52
C GLY A 426 -7.85 -22.93 -35.70
N VAL A 427 -8.20 -21.67 -35.44
CA VAL A 427 -8.62 -20.70 -36.48
C VAL A 427 -7.43 -19.91 -37.05
N VAL A 428 -6.28 -19.89 -36.35
CA VAL A 428 -5.07 -19.18 -36.81
C VAL A 428 -3.87 -20.12 -36.69
N LYS A 429 -3.49 -20.76 -37.80
CA LYS A 429 -2.21 -21.47 -37.88
C LYS A 429 -1.08 -20.45 -37.70
N TYR A 430 -0.39 -20.54 -36.57
CA TYR A 430 0.89 -19.89 -36.38
C TYR A 430 1.91 -20.57 -37.31
N ASP A 431 2.27 -19.89 -38.40
CA ASP A 431 3.58 -20.14 -39.00
C ASP A 431 4.61 -19.59 -38.02
N GLU A 432 5.74 -20.28 -37.84
CA GLU A 432 6.84 -19.79 -36.97
C GLU A 432 7.35 -18.39 -37.42
N ASP A 433 6.95 -17.97 -38.64
CA ASP A 433 7.12 -16.64 -39.21
C ASP A 433 5.83 -15.77 -39.14
N ASN A 434 5.47 -15.32 -37.93
CA ASN A 434 5.11 -13.92 -37.63
C ASN A 434 4.02 -13.17 -38.46
N VAL A 435 2.85 -13.74 -38.75
CA VAL A 435 1.69 -12.95 -39.23
C VAL A 435 0.35 -13.47 -38.67
N LEU A 436 -0.32 -12.69 -37.80
CA LEU A 436 -1.77 -12.83 -37.61
C LEU A 436 -2.47 -12.28 -38.86
N PRO A 437 -3.43 -12.99 -39.48
CA PRO A 437 -4.28 -12.38 -40.49
C PRO A 437 -5.07 -11.25 -39.84
N GLY A 438 -4.89 -10.01 -40.31
CA GLY A 438 -5.72 -8.89 -39.85
C GLY A 438 -7.19 -9.19 -40.16
N THR A 439 -7.99 -9.50 -39.13
CA THR A 439 -9.42 -9.66 -39.28
C THR A 439 -10.06 -8.27 -39.26
N SER A 440 -10.89 -7.98 -40.26
CA SER A 440 -11.64 -6.70 -40.36
C SER A 440 -12.76 -6.54 -39.31
N GLN A 441 -12.94 -7.51 -38.43
CA GLN A 441 -13.98 -7.55 -37.40
C GLN A 441 -13.29 -7.41 -36.06
N GLY A 442 -13.47 -6.27 -35.38
CA GLY A 442 -12.85 -5.98 -34.08
C GLY A 442 -13.35 -6.86 -32.92
N LEU A 443 -12.99 -6.49 -31.69
CA LEU A 443 -13.32 -7.24 -30.47
C LEU A 443 -14.84 -7.35 -30.23
N ASP A 444 -15.35 -8.56 -30.02
CA ASP A 444 -16.77 -8.80 -29.70
C ASP A 444 -17.05 -8.69 -28.19
N ILE A 445 -16.91 -7.48 -27.66
CA ILE A 445 -17.13 -7.17 -26.24
C ILE A 445 -18.60 -7.41 -25.85
N SER A 446 -19.54 -7.17 -26.77
CA SER A 446 -20.98 -7.27 -26.51
C SER A 446 -21.38 -8.70 -26.12
N SER A 447 -20.99 -9.69 -26.92
CA SER A 447 -21.30 -11.10 -26.63
C SER A 447 -20.60 -11.57 -25.35
N ALA A 448 -19.36 -11.13 -25.11
CA ALA A 448 -18.61 -11.46 -23.89
C ALA A 448 -19.32 -10.97 -22.61
N ILE A 449 -19.87 -9.74 -22.64
CA ILE A 449 -20.65 -9.21 -21.51
C ILE A 449 -21.89 -10.07 -21.29
N ASP A 450 -22.62 -10.40 -22.35
CA ASP A 450 -23.87 -11.16 -22.22
C ASP A 450 -23.59 -12.56 -21.63
N ASP A 451 -22.54 -13.24 -22.09
CA ASP A 451 -22.12 -14.53 -21.52
C ASP A 451 -21.71 -14.44 -20.04
N LEU A 452 -20.97 -13.39 -19.67
CA LEU A 452 -20.61 -13.14 -18.26
C LEU A 452 -21.84 -12.87 -17.40
N LEU A 453 -22.88 -12.24 -17.93
CA LEU A 453 -24.07 -11.86 -17.18
C LEU A 453 -25.16 -12.94 -17.12
N ILE A 454 -25.28 -13.80 -18.14
CA ILE A 454 -26.32 -14.86 -18.20
C ILE A 454 -26.28 -15.80 -16.98
N HIS A 455 -25.10 -16.04 -16.40
CA HIS A 455 -24.91 -16.95 -15.26
C HIS A 455 -24.59 -16.24 -13.93
N ALA A 456 -24.98 -14.97 -13.76
CA ALA A 456 -24.65 -14.18 -12.57
C ALA A 456 -25.19 -14.71 -11.22
N GLY A 457 -25.99 -15.78 -11.23
CA GLY A 457 -26.57 -16.39 -10.03
C GLY A 457 -25.56 -17.04 -9.08
N THR A 458 -24.38 -17.46 -9.56
CA THR A 458 -23.36 -18.15 -8.73
C THR A 458 -22.18 -17.25 -8.33
N ILE A 459 -21.74 -16.35 -9.22
CA ILE A 459 -20.67 -15.39 -8.98
C ILE A 459 -21.17 -13.99 -9.39
N PRO A 460 -21.13 -12.97 -8.52
CA PRO A 460 -21.64 -11.64 -8.84
C PRO A 460 -20.83 -10.95 -9.96
N ALA A 461 -21.46 -10.04 -10.69
CA ALA A 461 -20.84 -9.37 -11.85
C ALA A 461 -19.59 -8.55 -11.49
N ASN A 462 -19.48 -8.04 -10.26
CA ASN A 462 -18.28 -7.34 -9.78
C ASN A 462 -17.05 -8.25 -9.60
N LYS A 463 -17.24 -9.58 -9.63
CA LYS A 463 -16.20 -10.60 -9.71
C LYS A 463 -15.95 -11.06 -11.16
N SER A 464 -16.39 -10.27 -12.14
CA SER A 464 -16.18 -10.56 -13.56
C SER A 464 -15.25 -9.56 -14.23
N ALA A 465 -14.48 -10.04 -15.20
CA ALA A 465 -13.61 -9.22 -16.02
C ALA A 465 -13.53 -9.69 -17.47
N ILE A 466 -13.11 -8.77 -18.33
CA ILE A 466 -12.76 -9.01 -19.72
C ILE A 466 -11.27 -8.70 -19.87
N ILE A 467 -10.49 -9.63 -20.42
CA ILE A 467 -9.12 -9.37 -20.87
C ILE A 467 -9.12 -9.46 -22.38
N ALA A 468 -8.87 -8.33 -23.03
CA ALA A 468 -8.88 -8.21 -24.48
C ALA A 468 -7.49 -7.86 -25.02
N LEU A 469 -7.05 -8.60 -26.04
CA LEU A 469 -5.81 -8.33 -26.78
C LEU A 469 -6.14 -8.08 -28.25
N THR A 470 -5.69 -6.95 -28.80
CA THR A 470 -5.95 -6.56 -30.19
C THR A 470 -4.71 -5.99 -30.85
N THR A 471 -4.52 -6.27 -32.12
CA THR A 471 -3.56 -5.63 -33.04
C THR A 471 -4.19 -4.48 -33.82
N ASN A 472 -5.52 -4.42 -33.86
CA ASN A 472 -6.27 -3.36 -34.51
C ASN A 472 -6.06 -2.04 -33.74
N ARG A 473 -5.81 -0.95 -34.47
CA ARG A 473 -5.66 0.43 -33.96
C ARG A 473 -6.64 1.40 -34.64
N ASP A 474 -7.56 0.89 -35.46
CA ASP A 474 -8.42 1.69 -36.33
C ASP A 474 -9.68 2.24 -35.64
N LEU A 475 -10.36 3.13 -36.36
CA LEU A 475 -11.64 3.79 -36.04
C LEU A 475 -12.73 2.87 -35.46
N HIS A 476 -12.69 1.56 -35.75
CA HIS A 476 -13.64 0.55 -35.25
C HIS A 476 -13.49 0.22 -33.76
N LEU A 477 -12.34 0.53 -33.15
CA LEU A 477 -12.19 0.47 -31.69
C LEU A 477 -13.10 1.48 -30.98
N GLY A 478 -13.36 2.63 -31.62
CA GLY A 478 -14.33 3.60 -31.12
C GLY A 478 -15.75 3.05 -31.04
N ASP A 479 -16.11 2.10 -31.92
CA ASP A 479 -17.43 1.46 -31.90
C ASP A 479 -17.58 0.54 -30.65
N SER A 480 -16.47 0.17 -30.01
CA SER A 480 -16.46 -0.62 -28.77
C SER A 480 -16.66 0.21 -27.50
N ILE A 481 -16.55 1.55 -27.57
CA ILE A 481 -16.65 2.44 -26.39
C ILE A 481 -17.96 2.25 -25.64
N ALA A 482 -19.07 2.20 -26.38
CA ALA A 482 -20.40 2.02 -25.79
C ALA A 482 -20.51 0.68 -25.02
N GLU A 483 -19.86 -0.36 -25.53
CA GLU A 483 -19.85 -1.68 -24.90
C GLU A 483 -18.92 -1.74 -23.69
N VAL A 484 -17.77 -1.05 -23.73
CA VAL A 484 -16.89 -0.91 -22.55
C VAL A 484 -17.60 -0.14 -21.44
N TRP A 485 -18.33 0.93 -21.76
CA TRP A 485 -19.18 1.61 -20.78
C TRP A 485 -20.28 0.72 -20.24
N ARG A 486 -20.94 -0.07 -21.11
CA ARG A 486 -21.94 -1.06 -20.68
C ARG A 486 -21.33 -2.06 -19.70
N ALA A 487 -20.12 -2.57 -19.97
CA ALA A 487 -19.41 -3.47 -19.05
C ALA A 487 -19.22 -2.80 -17.68
N GLY A 488 -18.68 -1.57 -17.66
CA GLY A 488 -18.47 -0.81 -16.42
C GLY A 488 -19.75 -0.57 -15.63
N ASP A 489 -20.84 -0.17 -16.29
CA ASP A 489 -22.15 0.05 -15.67
C ASP A 489 -22.77 -1.25 -15.11
N LYS A 490 -22.33 -2.41 -15.61
CA LYS A 490 -22.69 -3.75 -15.11
C LYS A 490 -21.72 -4.29 -14.07
N GLY A 491 -20.69 -3.54 -13.71
CA GLY A 491 -19.66 -3.95 -12.74
C GLY A 491 -18.59 -4.89 -13.31
N VAL A 492 -18.54 -5.08 -14.64
CA VAL A 492 -17.53 -5.88 -15.31
C VAL A 492 -16.32 -4.99 -15.62
N ARG A 493 -15.14 -5.40 -15.15
CA ARG A 493 -13.87 -4.70 -15.41
C ARG A 493 -13.32 -5.10 -16.78
N VAL A 494 -12.82 -4.15 -17.57
CA VAL A 494 -12.27 -4.42 -18.91
C VAL A 494 -10.80 -4.06 -18.95
N HIS A 495 -9.92 -5.01 -19.26
CA HIS A 495 -8.50 -4.78 -19.48
C HIS A 495 -8.21 -4.93 -20.97
N LEU A 496 -7.51 -3.96 -21.56
CA LEU A 496 -7.21 -3.89 -22.98
C LEU A 496 -5.70 -3.75 -23.20
N GLY A 497 -5.12 -4.72 -23.90
CA GLY A 497 -3.74 -4.70 -24.38
C GLY A 497 -3.68 -4.50 -25.90
N LEU A 498 -3.04 -3.42 -26.35
CA LEU A 498 -2.76 -3.17 -27.76
C LEU A 498 -1.42 -3.79 -28.14
N LEU A 499 -1.45 -4.79 -29.00
CA LEU A 499 -0.26 -5.44 -29.54
C LEU A 499 0.39 -4.54 -30.61
N PRO A 500 1.72 -4.66 -30.81
CA PRO A 500 2.38 -3.94 -31.89
C PRO A 500 1.87 -4.47 -33.25
N PRO A 501 1.70 -3.59 -34.25
CA PRO A 501 1.25 -3.99 -35.59
C PRO A 501 2.25 -4.97 -36.22
N ALA A 502 1.76 -5.88 -37.06
CA ALA A 502 2.64 -6.76 -37.83
C ALA A 502 3.53 -5.90 -38.76
N GLN A 503 4.83 -6.19 -38.81
CA GLN A 503 5.85 -5.41 -39.54
C GLN A 503 5.56 -5.22 -41.05
N THR A 504 4.57 -5.92 -41.61
CA THR A 504 4.17 -5.88 -43.02
C THR A 504 3.23 -4.72 -43.39
N ALA A 505 2.69 -3.97 -42.42
CA ALA A 505 1.91 -2.76 -42.73
C ALA A 505 2.83 -1.57 -43.00
N GLN A 506 3.44 -1.54 -44.20
CA GLN A 506 4.08 -0.35 -44.75
C GLN A 506 3.15 0.86 -44.57
N GLN A 507 3.66 1.89 -43.89
CA GLN A 507 3.11 3.23 -43.76
C GLN A 507 2.45 3.67 -45.06
N ARG A 508 1.12 3.54 -45.15
CA ARG A 508 0.36 4.38 -46.07
C ARG A 508 0.40 5.78 -45.48
N SER A 509 0.68 6.75 -46.34
CA SER A 509 0.57 8.18 -46.02
C SER A 509 -0.85 8.48 -45.55
N GLU A 510 -1.09 8.38 -44.25
CA GLU A 510 -2.38 8.70 -43.64
C GLU A 510 -2.59 10.21 -43.62
N ASP A 511 -3.81 10.62 -43.94
CA ASP A 511 -4.27 12.01 -43.85
C ASP A 511 -4.20 12.46 -42.39
N LYS A 512 -3.55 13.60 -42.12
CA LYS A 512 -3.41 14.17 -40.76
C LYS A 512 -4.74 14.29 -40.02
N THR A 513 -5.84 14.48 -40.76
CA THR A 513 -7.19 14.56 -40.20
C THR A 513 -7.65 13.21 -39.66
N ILE A 514 -7.34 12.12 -40.37
CA ILE A 514 -7.66 10.74 -39.97
C ILE A 514 -6.81 10.33 -38.76
N THR A 515 -5.53 10.71 -38.74
CA THR A 515 -4.65 10.46 -37.58
C THR A 515 -5.17 11.16 -36.32
N ALA A 516 -5.53 12.44 -36.40
CA ALA A 516 -6.08 13.18 -35.24
C ALA A 516 -7.43 12.63 -34.74
N LEU A 517 -8.30 12.19 -35.67
CA LEU A 517 -9.56 11.51 -35.31
C LEU A 517 -9.33 10.14 -34.65
N SER A 518 -8.30 9.41 -35.10
CA SER A 518 -7.90 8.14 -34.51
C SER A 518 -7.35 8.31 -33.10
N GLU A 519 -6.48 9.31 -32.90
CA GLU A 519 -5.93 9.67 -31.58
C GLU A 519 -7.03 10.05 -30.58
N ALA A 520 -7.98 10.92 -30.97
CA ALA A 520 -9.10 11.29 -30.12
C ALA A 520 -9.97 10.08 -29.71
N ARG A 521 -10.22 9.15 -30.64
CA ARG A 521 -10.98 7.91 -30.33
C ARG A 521 -10.19 6.96 -29.43
N ALA A 522 -8.86 6.93 -29.55
CA ALA A 522 -8.01 6.14 -28.65
C ALA A 522 -8.05 6.69 -27.22
N GLU A 523 -8.06 8.01 -27.05
CA GLU A 523 -8.24 8.67 -25.75
C GLU A 523 -9.62 8.35 -25.13
N ASP A 524 -10.69 8.41 -25.93
CA ASP A 524 -12.04 8.07 -25.48
C ASP A 524 -12.14 6.60 -25.04
N LEU A 525 -11.53 5.69 -25.80
CA LEU A 525 -11.50 4.27 -25.46
C LEU A 525 -10.67 4.00 -24.20
N MET A 526 -9.49 4.62 -24.07
CA MET A 526 -8.68 4.53 -22.86
C MET A 526 -9.47 5.04 -21.65
N THR A 527 -10.16 6.17 -21.78
CA THR A 527 -11.05 6.71 -20.74
C THR A 527 -12.16 5.72 -20.38
N ALA A 528 -12.79 5.10 -21.39
CA ALA A 528 -13.82 4.09 -21.18
C ALA A 528 -13.29 2.88 -20.41
N VAL A 529 -12.12 2.37 -20.79
CA VAL A 529 -11.43 1.25 -20.11
C VAL A 529 -11.10 1.60 -18.66
N LEU A 530 -10.48 2.75 -18.42
CA LEU A 530 -10.12 3.22 -17.08
C LEU A 530 -11.34 3.47 -16.20
N ARG A 531 -12.47 3.93 -16.77
CA ARG A 531 -13.73 4.07 -16.04
C ARG A 531 -14.26 2.73 -15.53
N THR A 532 -14.00 1.63 -16.24
CA THR A 532 -14.33 0.29 -15.73
C THR A 532 -13.40 -0.16 -14.60
N GLY A 533 -12.46 0.68 -14.13
CA GLY A 533 -11.36 0.33 -13.23
C GLY A 533 -10.22 -0.42 -13.91
N GLY A 534 -10.38 -0.79 -15.19
CA GLY A 534 -9.48 -1.63 -15.96
C GLY A 534 -8.09 -1.05 -16.25
N THR A 535 -7.33 -1.79 -17.07
CA THR A 535 -6.01 -1.40 -17.54
C THR A 535 -6.07 -1.16 -19.04
N TYR A 536 -5.56 -0.03 -19.50
CA TYR A 536 -5.27 0.20 -20.90
C TYR A 536 -3.74 0.19 -21.09
N SER A 537 -3.24 -0.68 -21.95
CA SER A 537 -1.80 -0.81 -22.17
C SER A 537 -1.43 -0.97 -23.64
N VAL A 538 -0.32 -0.37 -24.04
CA VAL A 538 0.36 -0.64 -25.32
C VAL A 538 1.55 -1.54 -25.04
N LEU A 539 1.61 -2.68 -25.73
CA LEU A 539 2.67 -3.65 -25.56
C LEU A 539 3.77 -3.37 -26.58
N HIS A 540 5.02 -3.28 -26.12
CA HIS A 540 6.17 -3.01 -27.00
C HIS A 540 6.53 -4.25 -27.84
N SER A 541 6.18 -5.44 -27.35
CA SER A 541 6.34 -6.70 -28.08
C SER A 541 5.29 -7.72 -27.66
N ARG A 542 5.02 -8.71 -28.52
CA ARG A 542 4.16 -9.87 -28.17
C ARG A 542 4.69 -10.67 -26.99
N ARG A 543 6.01 -10.62 -26.73
CA ARG A 543 6.63 -11.27 -25.55
C ARG A 543 6.26 -10.58 -24.24
N SER A 544 5.61 -9.41 -24.29
CA SER A 544 5.19 -8.64 -23.11
C SER A 544 3.77 -8.98 -22.65
N ILE A 545 3.07 -9.90 -23.33
CA ILE A 545 1.72 -10.32 -22.90
C ILE A 545 1.70 -10.90 -21.46
N PRO A 546 2.65 -11.78 -21.05
CA PRO A 546 2.70 -12.22 -19.64
C PRO A 546 2.85 -11.04 -18.66
N ARG A 547 3.66 -10.04 -19.02
CA ARG A 547 3.88 -8.84 -18.19
C ARG A 547 2.62 -7.98 -18.07
N LEU A 548 1.79 -7.91 -19.13
CA LEU A 548 0.47 -7.28 -19.03
C LEU A 548 -0.41 -8.01 -18.01
N LEU A 549 -0.41 -9.35 -18.02
CA LEU A 549 -1.20 -10.12 -17.06
C LEU A 549 -0.71 -9.91 -15.63
N ASP A 550 0.61 -9.91 -15.40
CA ASP A 550 1.20 -9.56 -14.11
C ASP A 550 0.73 -8.19 -13.62
N HIS A 551 0.77 -7.18 -14.51
CA HIS A 551 0.28 -5.84 -14.21
C HIS A 551 -1.22 -5.85 -13.87
N VAL A 552 -2.05 -6.49 -14.70
CA VAL A 552 -3.51 -6.59 -14.49
C VAL A 552 -3.82 -7.25 -13.15
N ILE A 553 -3.14 -8.35 -12.83
CA ILE A 553 -3.34 -9.05 -11.56
C ILE A 553 -2.87 -8.18 -10.40
N SER A 554 -1.76 -7.45 -10.53
CA SER A 554 -1.26 -6.54 -9.48
C SER A 554 -2.26 -5.42 -9.17
N ARG A 555 -2.91 -4.85 -10.18
CA ARG A 555 -3.94 -3.81 -10.07
C ARG A 555 -5.33 -4.38 -9.69
N GLY A 556 -5.41 -5.70 -9.53
CA GLY A 556 -6.67 -6.42 -9.39
C GLY A 556 -7.30 -6.77 -10.74
N LEU A 557 -7.77 -8.01 -10.84
CA LEU A 557 -8.42 -8.50 -12.05
C LEU A 557 -9.85 -8.01 -12.20
N THR A 558 -10.61 -7.87 -11.10
CA THR A 558 -12.04 -7.51 -11.16
C THR A 558 -12.33 -6.26 -10.33
N GLN A 559 -13.59 -5.80 -10.35
CA GLN A 559 -14.05 -4.74 -9.45
C GLN A 559 -13.92 -5.13 -7.97
N TYR A 560 -13.90 -6.44 -7.70
CA TYR A 560 -13.77 -7.02 -6.38
C TYR A 560 -12.34 -6.98 -5.81
N ASP A 561 -11.32 -6.80 -6.66
CA ASP A 561 -9.90 -7.07 -6.34
C ASP A 561 -9.05 -5.78 -6.21
N ASN A 562 -9.54 -4.72 -5.57
CA ASN A 562 -8.87 -3.41 -5.43
C ASN A 562 -9.00 -2.47 -6.66
N ALA A 563 -10.16 -2.36 -7.32
CA ALA A 563 -10.31 -1.50 -8.50
C ALA A 563 -10.06 0.01 -8.29
N ARG A 564 -9.90 0.44 -7.04
CA ARG A 564 -9.60 1.82 -6.65
C ARG A 564 -8.18 2.00 -6.10
N ASP A 565 -7.36 0.97 -6.15
CA ASP A 565 -5.94 1.08 -5.83
C ASP A 565 -5.27 2.01 -6.85
N THR A 566 -4.43 2.91 -6.37
CA THR A 566 -3.62 3.79 -7.23
C THR A 566 -2.22 3.24 -7.44
N GLU A 567 -1.90 2.15 -6.77
CA GLU A 567 -0.62 1.47 -6.74
C GLU A 567 -0.65 0.24 -7.66
N THR A 568 0.39 0.07 -8.47
CA THR A 568 0.48 -1.04 -9.40
C THR A 568 1.93 -1.39 -9.71
N LEU A 569 2.19 -2.65 -10.04
CA LEU A 569 3.48 -3.07 -10.57
C LEU A 569 3.64 -2.52 -11.99
N LEU A 570 4.77 -1.88 -12.29
CA LEU A 570 5.15 -1.53 -13.65
C LEU A 570 6.23 -2.50 -14.13
N LEU A 571 6.06 -3.05 -15.32
CA LEU A 571 6.97 -4.05 -15.89
C LEU A 571 7.51 -3.59 -17.25
N PRO A 572 8.78 -3.89 -17.59
CA PRO A 572 9.35 -3.44 -18.85
C PRO A 572 8.59 -4.01 -20.06
N GLY A 573 8.59 -3.32 -21.19
CA GLY A 573 7.87 -3.75 -22.39
C GLY A 573 6.41 -3.31 -22.44
N LEU A 574 5.97 -2.47 -21.50
CA LEU A 574 4.61 -1.96 -21.40
C LEU A 574 4.62 -0.42 -21.39
N SER A 575 3.65 0.16 -22.09
CA SER A 575 3.14 1.50 -21.82
C SER A 575 1.77 1.38 -21.17
N ILE A 576 1.56 2.06 -20.05
CA ILE A 576 0.31 2.07 -19.28
C ILE A 576 -0.30 3.45 -19.37
N GLY A 577 -1.53 3.52 -19.87
CA GLY A 577 -2.36 4.72 -19.80
C GLY A 577 -3.09 4.79 -18.46
N ASP A 578 -3.07 5.94 -17.79
CA ASP A 578 -3.84 6.19 -16.57
C ASP A 578 -4.33 7.65 -16.52
N TYR A 579 -5.06 7.99 -15.46
CA TYR A 579 -5.75 9.27 -15.30
C TYR A 579 -5.46 9.88 -13.93
N VAL A 580 -5.25 11.20 -13.90
CA VAL A 580 -5.05 12.00 -12.68
C VAL A 580 -6.07 13.12 -12.55
N THR A 581 -6.40 13.45 -11.30
CA THR A 581 -7.21 14.63 -10.94
C THR A 581 -6.62 15.29 -9.69
N PRO A 582 -6.87 16.58 -9.45
CA PRO A 582 -6.43 17.26 -8.23
C PRO A 582 -6.98 16.65 -6.94
N ALA A 583 -8.18 16.06 -7.00
CA ALA A 583 -8.83 15.45 -5.84
C ALA A 583 -8.44 13.98 -5.61
N ALA A 584 -7.77 13.34 -6.57
CA ALA A 584 -7.39 11.93 -6.49
C ALA A 584 -6.02 11.77 -5.81
N GLU A 585 -5.82 10.64 -5.16
CA GLU A 585 -4.49 10.24 -4.72
C GLU A 585 -3.54 10.10 -5.93
N PRO A 586 -2.25 10.41 -5.76
CA PRO A 586 -1.25 10.19 -6.78
C PRO A 586 -1.23 8.75 -7.28
N ARG A 587 -0.96 8.57 -8.58
CA ARG A 587 -0.73 7.25 -9.18
C ARG A 587 0.67 6.79 -8.84
N ARG A 588 0.79 5.53 -8.43
CA ARG A 588 2.06 4.97 -7.95
C ARG A 588 2.39 3.70 -8.68
N PHE A 589 3.63 3.61 -9.13
CA PHE A 589 4.16 2.49 -9.89
C PHE A 589 5.40 1.96 -9.19
N SER A 590 5.35 0.71 -8.74
CA SER A 590 6.53 0.02 -8.20
C SER A 590 7.23 -0.73 -9.32
N PHE A 591 8.56 -0.68 -9.37
CA PHE A 591 9.35 -1.45 -10.34
C PHE A 591 10.76 -1.73 -9.81
N ASP A 592 11.40 -2.71 -10.44
CA ASP A 592 12.74 -3.17 -10.10
C ASP A 592 13.73 -2.90 -11.23
N ALA A 593 14.93 -2.45 -10.87
CA ALA A 593 16.10 -2.52 -11.73
C ALA A 593 17.01 -3.65 -11.25
N HIS A 594 17.69 -4.33 -12.17
CA HIS A 594 18.55 -5.48 -11.85
C HIS A 594 20.01 -5.16 -12.19
N ALA A 595 20.94 -5.90 -11.58
CA ALA A 595 22.38 -5.71 -11.80
C ALA A 595 22.84 -5.80 -13.27
N TYR A 596 22.02 -6.38 -14.15
CA TYR A 596 22.36 -6.59 -15.57
C TYR A 596 21.64 -5.61 -16.52
N ASP A 597 20.57 -4.96 -16.07
CA ASP A 597 19.68 -4.14 -16.90
C ASP A 597 19.32 -2.84 -16.19
N ASN A 598 19.52 -1.72 -16.87
CA ASN A 598 18.98 -0.43 -16.43
C ASN A 598 17.53 -0.29 -16.89
N VAL A 599 16.72 0.42 -16.10
CA VAL A 599 15.33 0.66 -16.43
C VAL A 599 15.16 2.08 -16.94
N MET A 600 14.62 2.20 -18.14
CA MET A 600 14.24 3.47 -18.75
C MET A 600 12.75 3.69 -18.56
N VAL A 601 12.38 4.77 -17.89
CA VAL A 601 10.98 5.12 -17.64
C VAL A 601 10.69 6.44 -18.35
N ALA A 602 9.63 6.46 -19.15
CA ALA A 602 9.13 7.65 -19.82
C ALA A 602 7.73 7.99 -19.30
N VAL A 603 7.50 9.26 -18.97
CA VAL A 603 6.20 9.77 -18.53
C VAL A 603 5.76 10.89 -19.48
N ALA A 604 4.54 10.78 -20.00
CA ALA A 604 4.01 11.72 -20.98
C ALA A 604 2.56 12.10 -20.66
N PRO A 605 2.22 13.40 -20.53
CA PRO A 605 0.84 13.86 -20.51
C PRO A 605 0.22 13.60 -21.89
N ILE A 606 -0.96 12.96 -21.91
CA ILE A 606 -1.75 12.77 -23.14
C ILE A 606 -2.70 13.95 -23.30
N THR A 607 -3.41 14.32 -22.22
CA THR A 607 -4.36 15.43 -22.26
C THR A 607 -3.64 16.77 -22.45
N PRO A 608 -4.04 17.59 -23.44
CA PRO A 608 -3.47 18.91 -23.65
C PRO A 608 -3.61 19.81 -22.41
N ASN A 609 -2.59 20.60 -22.13
CA ASN A 609 -2.51 21.48 -20.96
C ASN A 609 -2.55 20.76 -19.59
N LEU A 610 -2.36 19.45 -19.55
CA LEU A 610 -2.12 18.74 -18.29
C LEU A 610 -0.69 19.02 -17.81
N ALA A 611 -0.53 19.21 -16.51
CA ALA A 611 0.78 19.21 -15.87
C ALA A 611 0.82 18.17 -14.76
N LEU A 612 1.95 17.47 -14.68
CA LEU A 612 2.21 16.38 -13.78
C LEU A 612 3.39 16.73 -12.87
N HIS A 613 3.26 16.39 -11.61
CA HIS A 613 4.38 16.31 -10.68
C HIS A 613 4.77 14.85 -10.59
N VAL A 614 6.04 14.57 -10.92
CA VAL A 614 6.55 13.21 -11.02
C VAL A 614 7.73 13.08 -10.07
N SER A 615 7.66 12.12 -9.16
CA SER A 615 8.77 11.81 -8.26
C SER A 615 9.14 10.34 -8.36
N VAL A 616 10.44 10.07 -8.27
CA VAL A 616 11.02 8.73 -8.31
C VAL A 616 11.85 8.58 -7.07
N ARG A 617 11.53 7.57 -6.28
CA ARG A 617 12.18 7.29 -5.02
C ARG A 617 12.75 5.90 -5.02
N HIS A 618 13.97 5.75 -4.52
CA HIS A 618 14.51 4.46 -4.17
C HIS A 618 13.93 4.04 -2.82
N VAL A 619 13.17 2.94 -2.78
CA VAL A 619 12.39 2.55 -1.59
C VAL A 619 13.30 2.16 -0.43
N ARG A 620 14.28 1.27 -0.66
CA ARG A 620 15.19 0.80 0.41
C ARG A 620 16.09 1.88 1.01
N TRP A 621 16.57 2.81 0.19
CA TRP A 621 17.38 3.96 0.62
C TRP A 621 16.55 5.17 1.03
N ASN A 622 15.22 5.09 0.84
CA ASN A 622 14.29 6.18 1.05
C ASN A 622 14.74 7.52 0.42
N GLU A 623 15.41 7.44 -0.74
CA GLU A 623 16.06 8.57 -1.37
C GLU A 623 15.28 9.00 -2.60
N MET A 624 14.97 10.29 -2.69
CA MET A 624 14.37 10.87 -3.89
C MET A 624 15.44 10.98 -4.97
N ILE A 625 15.39 10.08 -5.95
CA ILE A 625 16.33 10.03 -7.07
C ILE A 625 16.03 11.14 -8.07
N ARG A 626 14.74 11.42 -8.28
CA ARG A 626 14.32 12.41 -9.26
C ARG A 626 12.98 13.03 -8.90
N GLU A 627 12.85 14.32 -9.15
CA GLU A 627 11.62 15.08 -9.01
C GLU A 627 11.48 16.02 -10.21
N LEU A 628 10.35 15.96 -10.89
CA LEU A 628 10.11 16.65 -12.16
C LEU A 628 8.71 17.27 -12.17
N ARG A 629 8.59 18.38 -12.87
CA ARG A 629 7.31 18.94 -13.30
C ARG A 629 7.20 18.82 -14.81
N ILE A 630 6.33 17.94 -15.27
CA ILE A 630 6.09 17.68 -16.69
C ILE A 630 4.88 18.49 -17.12
N GLY A 631 5.08 19.48 -18.01
CA GLY A 631 4.04 20.43 -18.41
C GLY A 631 3.43 20.15 -19.78
N ALA A 632 2.67 21.15 -20.27
CA ALA A 632 2.01 21.16 -21.55
C ALA A 632 3.01 21.21 -22.72
N GLY A 633 3.55 20.07 -23.13
CA GLY A 633 4.36 19.93 -24.35
C GLY A 633 5.65 19.13 -24.24
N GLY A 634 5.92 18.46 -23.11
CA GLY A 634 7.10 17.62 -22.96
C GLY A 634 6.74 16.25 -22.41
N ASN A 635 7.36 15.20 -22.96
CA ASN A 635 7.56 13.95 -22.27
C ASN A 635 8.91 14.02 -21.53
N GLU A 636 9.04 13.31 -20.43
CA GLU A 636 10.32 13.16 -19.76
C GLU A 636 10.68 11.70 -19.68
N THR A 637 11.94 11.40 -19.97
CA THR A 637 12.50 10.07 -19.81
C THR A 637 13.63 10.14 -18.80
N PHE A 638 13.64 9.20 -17.87
CA PHE A 638 14.71 9.05 -16.89
C PHE A 638 15.14 7.60 -16.78
N ARG A 639 16.34 7.44 -16.23
CA ARG A 639 17.00 6.15 -16.04
C ARG A 639 17.03 5.85 -14.56
N ALA A 640 16.54 4.68 -14.19
CA ALA A 640 16.70 4.10 -12.87
C ALA A 640 17.79 3.03 -12.95
N GLU A 641 18.87 3.23 -12.20
CA GLU A 641 20.06 2.40 -12.27
C GLU A 641 20.23 1.59 -10.99
N PHE A 642 20.65 0.33 -11.14
CA PHE A 642 21.14 -0.46 -10.03
C PHE A 642 22.47 0.13 -9.55
N SER A 643 22.57 0.46 -8.27
CA SER A 643 23.75 1.11 -7.68
C SER A 643 24.61 0.13 -6.87
N VAL A 644 25.83 0.55 -6.52
CA VAL A 644 26.69 -0.23 -5.59
C VAL A 644 26.01 -0.41 -4.23
N ALA A 645 25.17 0.54 -3.83
CA ALA A 645 24.44 0.47 -2.58
C ALA A 645 23.46 -0.74 -2.56
N ASP A 646 23.02 -1.21 -3.72
CA ASP A 646 22.05 -2.32 -3.83
C ASP A 646 22.69 -3.72 -3.74
N ILE A 647 24.01 -3.78 -3.61
CA ILE A 647 24.75 -5.01 -3.34
C ILE A 647 24.60 -5.35 -1.84
N PRO A 648 24.13 -6.55 -1.46
CA PRO A 648 24.22 -7.81 -2.23
C PRO A 648 22.93 -8.29 -2.90
N ARG A 649 21.84 -7.52 -2.90
CA ARG A 649 20.49 -8.05 -3.20
C ARG A 649 20.21 -8.31 -4.68
N THR A 650 21.08 -7.87 -5.58
CA THR A 650 20.99 -8.04 -7.04
C THR A 650 19.80 -7.32 -7.71
N ASP A 651 18.97 -6.64 -6.93
CA ASP A 651 17.86 -5.78 -7.35
C ASP A 651 17.86 -4.41 -6.62
N ALA A 652 17.35 -3.39 -7.30
CA ALA A 652 17.09 -2.05 -6.77
C ALA A 652 15.59 -1.75 -6.93
N TRP A 653 14.95 -1.31 -5.86
CA TRP A 653 13.50 -1.14 -5.80
C TRP A 653 13.10 0.33 -5.82
N PHE A 654 12.29 0.71 -6.82
CA PHE A 654 11.83 2.07 -7.02
C PHE A 654 10.31 2.20 -6.93
N GLU A 655 9.89 3.39 -6.50
CA GLU A 655 8.51 3.87 -6.55
C GLU A 655 8.49 5.15 -7.41
N LEU A 656 7.68 5.13 -8.47
CA LEU A 656 7.34 6.30 -9.27
C LEU A 656 5.96 6.80 -8.83
N GLU A 657 5.89 8.05 -8.39
CA GLU A 657 4.63 8.74 -8.11
C GLU A 657 4.34 9.79 -9.19
N VAL A 658 3.10 9.81 -9.68
CA VAL A 658 2.58 10.77 -10.66
C VAL A 658 1.34 11.45 -10.07
N ALA A 659 1.45 12.75 -9.81
CA ALA A 659 0.41 13.58 -9.24
C ALA A 659 0.00 14.71 -10.20
N HIS A 660 -1.24 15.19 -10.06
CA HIS A 660 -1.72 16.37 -10.80
C HIS A 660 -1.10 17.66 -10.23
N VAL A 661 -0.80 18.63 -11.11
CA VAL A 661 -0.39 19.98 -10.70
C VAL A 661 -1.50 20.97 -11.02
N GLU A 662 -2.00 21.65 -9.98
CA GLU A 662 -2.95 22.74 -10.13
C GLU A 662 -2.28 24.02 -10.64
N GLY A 663 -2.97 24.76 -11.52
CA GLY A 663 -2.47 26.03 -12.05
C GLY A 663 -3.44 26.68 -13.03
N THR A 664 -3.28 27.98 -13.21
CA THR A 664 -4.11 28.76 -14.15
C THR A 664 -3.82 28.34 -15.59
N GLY A 665 -4.87 28.02 -16.35
CA GLY A 665 -4.74 27.56 -17.74
C GLY A 665 -4.34 26.09 -17.91
N LEU A 666 -4.17 25.35 -16.80
CA LEU A 666 -3.95 23.90 -16.83
C LEU A 666 -5.29 23.16 -16.87
N ALA A 667 -5.28 21.97 -17.47
CA ALA A 667 -6.41 21.05 -17.41
C ALA A 667 -6.65 20.63 -15.95
N GLY A 668 -7.90 20.71 -15.50
CA GLY A 668 -8.28 20.32 -14.13
C GLY A 668 -8.24 18.81 -13.87
N SER A 669 -7.89 18.01 -14.87
CA SER A 669 -7.71 16.55 -14.83
C SER A 669 -7.23 16.08 -16.19
N GLY A 670 -6.61 14.90 -16.30
CA GLY A 670 -6.23 14.39 -17.61
C GLY A 670 -5.58 13.03 -17.60
N LEU A 671 -5.42 12.50 -18.81
CA LEU A 671 -4.76 11.24 -19.12
C LEU A 671 -3.26 11.45 -19.25
N PHE A 672 -2.50 10.43 -18.86
CA PHE A 672 -1.06 10.35 -19.03
C PHE A 672 -0.65 8.90 -19.34
N GLU A 673 0.54 8.74 -19.89
CA GLU A 673 1.17 7.45 -20.14
C GLU A 673 2.46 7.32 -19.33
N VAL A 674 2.70 6.11 -18.80
CA VAL A 674 3.99 5.67 -18.29
C VAL A 674 4.48 4.49 -19.11
N SER A 675 5.63 4.64 -19.76
CA SER A 675 6.28 3.58 -20.54
C SER A 675 7.56 3.12 -19.86
N MET A 676 7.84 1.82 -19.90
CA MET A 676 9.04 1.26 -19.30
C MET A 676 9.76 0.28 -20.23
N GLU A 677 11.07 0.45 -20.37
CA GLU A 677 11.96 -0.42 -21.16
C GLU A 677 13.23 -0.77 -20.37
N THR A 678 13.92 -1.83 -20.79
CA THR A 678 15.22 -2.24 -20.22
C THR A 678 16.35 -1.95 -21.20
N GLU A 679 17.45 -1.41 -20.70
CA GLU A 679 18.70 -1.21 -21.45
C GLU A 679 19.79 -2.11 -20.86
N VAL A 680 20.36 -2.99 -21.69
CA VAL A 680 21.42 -3.92 -21.27
C VAL A 680 22.69 -3.14 -20.93
N VAL A 681 23.26 -3.39 -19.75
CA VAL A 681 24.54 -2.79 -19.36
C VAL A 681 25.67 -3.46 -20.16
N SER A 682 26.14 -2.82 -21.23
CA SER A 682 27.26 -3.34 -22.01
C SER A 682 28.54 -3.36 -21.16
N ALA A 683 29.11 -4.55 -20.95
CA ALA A 683 30.33 -4.78 -20.16
C ALA A 683 31.64 -4.24 -20.78
N THR A 684 31.58 -3.17 -21.58
CA THR A 684 32.75 -2.60 -22.26
C THR A 684 33.13 -1.25 -21.65
N GLY A 685 33.73 -1.34 -20.47
CA GLY A 685 34.43 -0.25 -19.79
C GLY A 685 35.91 -0.54 -19.60
N ASP A 686 36.58 -1.17 -20.58
CA ASP A 686 38.04 -1.07 -20.71
C ASP A 686 38.47 -1.41 -22.14
N GLY A 687 38.84 -0.37 -22.89
CA GLY A 687 39.15 -0.49 -24.31
C GLY A 687 39.54 0.87 -24.86
N GLN A 688 40.70 1.36 -24.41
CA GLN A 688 41.38 2.51 -24.97
C GLN A 688 41.25 2.53 -26.50
N LYS A 689 40.71 3.64 -27.01
CA LYS A 689 40.82 4.05 -28.41
C LYS A 689 42.31 4.14 -28.80
N ALA A 690 42.88 3.04 -29.27
CA ALA A 690 44.09 3.07 -30.06
C ALA A 690 43.69 3.28 -31.53
N THR A 691 43.57 4.54 -31.91
CA THR A 691 43.66 4.95 -33.31
C THR A 691 44.98 4.45 -33.91
N LYS A 692 44.92 3.61 -34.95
CA LYS A 692 45.97 3.55 -35.98
C LYS A 692 45.38 3.35 -37.37
N PRO A 693 46.07 3.84 -38.41
CA PRO A 693 45.44 4.39 -39.61
C PRO A 693 45.41 3.39 -40.78
N ASN A 694 44.59 3.76 -41.78
CA ASN A 694 44.55 3.25 -43.15
C ASN A 694 45.89 2.76 -43.69
N ALA A 695 45.90 1.52 -44.18
CA ALA A 695 46.80 1.08 -45.23
C ALA A 695 46.05 0.12 -46.18
N GLN A 696 46.02 0.52 -47.45
CA GLN A 696 45.47 -0.20 -48.57
C GLN A 696 46.24 -1.51 -48.85
N GLY A 697 45.48 -2.54 -49.24
CA GLY A 697 45.80 -3.45 -50.34
C GLY A 697 46.79 -4.58 -50.07
N ARG A 698 46.29 -5.83 -50.07
CA ARG A 698 46.54 -6.80 -51.16
C ARG A 698 45.83 -8.13 -50.90
N THR A 699 45.37 -8.68 -52.01
CA THR A 699 44.93 -10.05 -52.31
C THR A 699 45.84 -11.16 -51.75
N GLY A 700 45.24 -12.29 -51.34
CA GLY A 700 45.95 -13.57 -51.16
C GLY A 700 45.17 -14.59 -50.33
N GLU A 701 44.37 -15.41 -51.02
CA GLU A 701 44.29 -16.88 -50.95
C GLU A 701 44.72 -17.69 -49.69
N HIS A 702 43.94 -18.76 -49.48
CA HIS A 702 44.22 -20.06 -48.83
C HIS A 702 43.80 -20.33 -47.37
N ASP A 703 42.78 -21.21 -47.29
CA ASP A 703 42.68 -22.50 -46.59
C ASP A 703 42.71 -22.66 -45.05
N GLU A 704 41.67 -23.40 -44.62
CA GLU A 704 41.60 -24.43 -43.56
C GLU A 704 42.12 -24.11 -42.15
N LEU A 705 41.18 -23.90 -41.21
CA LEU A 705 40.75 -24.91 -40.22
C LEU A 705 39.53 -24.43 -39.42
#